data_AF-A0A166UIK1-F1
#
_entry.id   AF-A0A166UIK1-F1
#
_cell.length_a   1.000
_cell.length_b   1.000
_cell.length_c   1.000
_cell.angle_alpha   90.00
_cell.angle_beta   90.00
_cell.angle_gamma   90.00
#
_symmetry.space_group_name_H-M   'P 1'
#
loop_
_entity.id
_entity.type
_entity.pdbx_description
1 polymer ?
#
loop_
_entity_poly.entity_id
_entity_poly.type
_entity_poly.pdbx_seq_one_letter_code
_entity_poly.pdbx_strand_id
1 'polypeptide(L)'
;MPSDTLASLPFHEPPIATILVQSSLLICLNVVNAILDNVLYCGLVGQILLGIAWGTPGANWLSSNVERAIVQLGYLGLLLLVYEGGLSTSLKAVKANLSISVAVALTGISLPIGLSFVLKQLTRATYLQCFAAGASLSSTSLGTTFTVLGTSGLTTSRLGVVLSSAAIMDDVIGLVLVQVIANFGREGNSLSAPVVLRPLLVSIALALFAPCVCFVLVKPATKWLNISRARCSLITDIIGSERTALAAHVSILLCCVAGASYAGASNLLAAYIAGASIAWWDNDVEHREGDTAVPEAASSMNHGDAVETSHPRGNAESSDDRAESASIRPRADLSGSHIYKNFFLQPVTRILRPFFFASIGFSIPIRNMFARDIVWKGLVYAALMCLAKLACGIWLIRLSVPRVAVRSGTRRWFRERVSLGLNHFWTLATPDGGSRHNANPAAAPSSSPDGSEASPEQQQNAACSANAPGNASHTDPSTIKPRNARFRGGPAKPSGQKSPTPTGVQALPPDTPQGNHSSTNFAPKVPPLPNSPSLAQTIGMDESSGVMPSGDDIINNYILPRPLPLWLNANYVKHIVKGNFMTLSARPKTVEQGEWIAHQVVEHYRNLWNFVRVIHEKEEDGPSICNPTTCPRMSAGSNHSFTWLNNRREPVELPASEYMALMQRWISGKIDDTTIFPTDPSGVSYAHNPNIITTPLSQLSNPGEADYVGKRSGFPEKFLEVCQMIFRQMFRVYAHLYWAHFTEPFYHLNLEKQLNSCFSHFLLTATALDMLKPQELEPMQALIDLWAANGTFPPESKAYEYANLRAGERFLQLSGMTQ
;
A
#
# COMPACT_ATOMS: atom_id res chain seq x y z
N MET A 1 3.92 -51.50 41.10
CA MET A 1 5.26 -50.87 41.21
C MET A 1 5.17 -49.51 40.55
N PRO A 2 5.55 -48.41 41.22
CA PRO A 2 5.70 -47.12 40.55
C PRO A 2 6.85 -47.18 39.55
N SER A 3 6.80 -46.32 38.54
CA SER A 3 7.80 -46.19 37.48
C SER A 3 9.22 -46.10 38.03
N ASP A 4 10.12 -46.97 37.57
CA ASP A 4 11.56 -46.80 37.75
C ASP A 4 11.96 -45.42 37.22
N THR A 5 12.53 -44.60 38.10
CA THR A 5 13.11 -43.30 37.74
C THR A 5 14.44 -43.50 37.03
N LEU A 6 14.39 -44.05 35.81
CA LEU A 6 15.50 -44.04 34.88
C LEU A 6 15.91 -42.59 34.64
N ALA A 7 17.18 -42.26 34.90
CA ALA A 7 17.71 -40.90 34.75
C ALA A 7 17.71 -40.40 33.28
N SER A 8 17.53 -41.30 32.33
CA SER A 8 17.36 -41.02 30.90
C SER A 8 16.51 -42.11 30.25
N LEU A 9 15.88 -41.78 29.10
CA LEU A 9 15.21 -42.78 28.27
C LEU A 9 16.28 -43.60 27.51
N PRO A 10 16.40 -44.92 27.71
CA PRO A 10 17.37 -45.72 26.98
C PRO A 10 17.03 -45.78 25.49
N PHE A 11 18.03 -45.57 24.63
CA PHE A 11 17.86 -45.67 23.18
C PHE A 11 17.70 -47.14 22.78
N HIS A 12 16.49 -47.50 22.34
CA HIS A 12 16.19 -48.79 21.73
C HIS A 12 15.73 -48.55 20.29
N GLU A 13 16.24 -49.35 19.36
CA GLU A 13 15.83 -49.28 17.95
C GLU A 13 14.33 -49.64 17.83
N PRO A 14 13.51 -48.77 17.20
CA PRO A 14 12.09 -49.06 17.03
C PRO A 14 11.88 -50.19 16.00
N PRO A 15 10.90 -51.10 16.20
CA PRO A 15 10.62 -52.16 15.24
C PRO A 15 10.34 -51.63 13.83
N ILE A 16 10.79 -52.35 12.80
CA ILE A 16 10.62 -51.96 11.39
C ILE A 16 9.16 -51.64 11.00
N ALA A 17 8.19 -52.35 11.59
CA ALA A 17 6.77 -52.07 11.41
C ALA A 17 6.38 -50.66 11.88
N THR A 18 6.92 -50.19 13.02
CA THR A 18 6.69 -48.82 13.53
C THR A 18 7.29 -47.78 12.60
N ILE A 19 8.52 -48.01 12.12
CA ILE A 19 9.20 -47.11 11.17
C ILE A 19 8.40 -47.02 9.86
N LEU A 20 7.92 -48.15 9.33
CA LEU A 20 7.19 -48.21 8.07
C LEU A 20 5.78 -47.58 8.18
N VAL A 21 5.08 -47.76 9.30
CA VAL A 21 3.79 -47.09 9.55
C VAL A 21 3.97 -45.57 9.68
N GLN A 22 5.00 -45.10 10.38
CA GLN A 22 5.24 -43.66 10.58
C GLN A 22 5.73 -42.97 9.29
N SER A 23 6.63 -43.59 8.55
CA SER A 23 7.13 -43.04 7.28
C SER A 23 6.05 -43.06 6.19
N SER A 24 5.27 -44.15 6.07
CA SER A 24 4.13 -44.19 5.14
C SER A 24 3.07 -43.14 5.49
N LEU A 25 2.76 -42.91 6.76
CA LEU A 25 1.85 -41.82 7.17
C LEU A 25 2.36 -40.45 6.70
N LEU A 26 3.62 -40.12 7.00
CA LEU A 26 4.25 -38.83 6.64
C LEU A 26 4.24 -38.60 5.12
N ILE A 27 4.60 -39.62 4.34
CA ILE A 27 4.64 -39.57 2.88
C ILE A 27 3.21 -39.45 2.33
N CYS A 28 2.28 -40.32 2.73
CA CYS A 28 0.91 -40.31 2.23
C CYS A 28 0.15 -39.03 2.59
N LEU A 29 0.37 -38.44 3.77
CA LEU A 29 -0.20 -37.13 4.15
C LEU A 29 0.23 -35.99 3.21
N ASN A 30 1.45 -36.05 2.68
CA ASN A 30 1.97 -35.07 1.72
C ASN A 30 1.49 -35.40 0.29
N VAL A 31 1.59 -36.66 -0.15
CA VAL A 31 1.22 -37.11 -1.49
C VAL A 31 -0.27 -36.95 -1.76
N VAL A 32 -1.14 -37.41 -0.85
CA VAL A 32 -2.60 -37.29 -1.01
C VAL A 32 -3.05 -35.85 -0.92
N ASN A 33 -2.41 -35.01 -0.10
CA ASN A 33 -2.67 -33.57 -0.13
C ASN A 33 -2.34 -32.98 -1.51
N ALA A 34 -1.15 -33.25 -2.07
CA ALA A 34 -0.76 -32.76 -3.38
C ALA A 34 -1.68 -33.25 -4.52
N ILE A 35 -2.15 -34.50 -4.48
CA ILE A 35 -3.10 -35.03 -5.46
C ILE A 35 -4.46 -34.32 -5.34
N LEU A 36 -5.02 -34.22 -4.12
CA LEU A 36 -6.37 -33.67 -3.93
C LEU A 36 -6.44 -32.14 -4.04
N ASP A 37 -5.35 -31.42 -3.80
CA ASP A 37 -5.28 -29.98 -4.11
C ASP A 37 -5.29 -29.75 -5.63
N ASN A 38 -4.53 -30.53 -6.40
CA ASN A 38 -4.50 -30.41 -7.86
C ASN A 38 -5.79 -30.87 -8.54
N VAL A 39 -6.47 -31.89 -8.00
CA VAL A 39 -7.68 -32.48 -8.63
C VAL A 39 -8.99 -31.87 -8.13
N LEU A 40 -9.08 -31.56 -6.83
CA LEU A 40 -10.34 -31.12 -6.19
C LEU A 40 -10.23 -29.77 -5.46
N TYR A 41 -9.06 -29.12 -5.45
CA TYR A 41 -8.78 -27.92 -4.64
C TYR A 41 -9.11 -28.12 -3.14
N CYS A 42 -8.92 -29.35 -2.65
CA CYS A 42 -9.40 -29.79 -1.35
C CYS A 42 -8.40 -30.71 -0.62
N GLY A 43 -7.09 -30.40 -0.68
CA GLY A 43 -6.02 -31.19 -0.06
C GLY A 43 -6.26 -31.50 1.43
N LEU A 44 -6.87 -30.55 2.15
CA LEU A 44 -7.24 -30.64 3.57
C LEU A 44 -8.08 -31.88 3.91
N VAL A 45 -9.05 -32.26 3.07
CA VAL A 45 -9.93 -33.41 3.34
C VAL A 45 -9.14 -34.73 3.29
N GLY A 46 -8.15 -34.82 2.40
CA GLY A 46 -7.25 -35.99 2.32
C GLY A 46 -6.52 -36.26 3.63
N GLN A 47 -6.00 -35.20 4.26
CA GLN A 47 -5.24 -35.32 5.52
C GLN A 47 -6.12 -35.81 6.68
N ILE A 48 -7.37 -35.35 6.75
CA ILE A 48 -8.36 -35.82 7.74
C ILE A 48 -8.72 -37.30 7.49
N LEU A 49 -8.96 -37.69 6.22
CA LEU A 49 -9.26 -39.08 5.84
C LEU A 49 -8.09 -40.04 6.09
N LEU A 50 -6.86 -39.58 5.94
CA LEU A 50 -5.64 -40.33 6.29
C LEU A 50 -5.50 -40.51 7.81
N GLY A 51 -5.76 -39.46 8.59
CA GLY A 51 -5.80 -39.55 10.05
C GLY A 51 -6.82 -40.59 10.51
N ILE A 52 -8.04 -40.51 9.96
CA ILE A 52 -9.11 -41.50 10.11
C ILE A 52 -8.63 -42.94 9.83
N ALA A 53 -7.91 -43.14 8.72
CA ALA A 53 -7.53 -44.47 8.26
C ALA A 53 -6.39 -45.09 9.08
N TRP A 54 -5.34 -44.32 9.42
CA TRP A 54 -4.19 -44.81 10.19
C TRP A 54 -4.46 -44.90 11.70
N GLY A 55 -5.30 -44.01 12.24
CA GLY A 55 -5.58 -43.93 13.67
C GLY A 55 -6.59 -44.97 14.19
N THR A 56 -6.82 -44.89 15.50
CA THR A 56 -7.73 -45.74 16.29
C THR A 56 -9.12 -45.99 15.69
N PRO A 57 -9.85 -45.01 15.11
CA PRO A 57 -11.20 -45.29 14.57
C PRO A 57 -11.17 -46.22 13.35
N GLY A 58 -10.11 -46.14 12.52
CA GLY A 58 -9.88 -46.95 11.33
C GLY A 58 -9.04 -48.20 11.59
N ALA A 59 -7.86 -48.28 10.97
CA ALA A 59 -6.98 -49.44 11.01
C ALA A 59 -6.17 -49.58 12.31
N ASN A 60 -6.11 -48.54 13.15
CA ASN A 60 -5.42 -48.53 14.44
C ASN A 60 -3.94 -48.97 14.34
N TRP A 61 -3.24 -48.47 13.31
CA TRP A 61 -1.81 -48.73 13.09
C TRP A 61 -0.91 -47.85 13.96
N LEU A 62 -1.42 -46.69 14.39
CA LEU A 62 -0.73 -45.79 15.33
C LEU A 62 -1.06 -46.18 16.77
N SER A 63 -0.06 -46.19 17.65
CA SER A 63 -0.31 -46.34 19.08
C SER A 63 -0.81 -45.03 19.70
N SER A 64 -1.63 -45.11 20.75
CA SER A 64 -2.17 -43.94 21.47
C SER A 64 -1.10 -42.95 21.98
N ASN A 65 0.15 -43.40 22.19
CA ASN A 65 1.27 -42.52 22.51
C ASN A 65 1.67 -41.67 21.29
N VAL A 66 1.74 -42.27 20.10
CA VAL A 66 2.08 -41.60 18.84
C VAL A 66 0.95 -40.66 18.40
N GLU A 67 -0.31 -41.08 18.52
CA GLU A 67 -1.46 -40.20 18.26
C GLU A 67 -1.42 -38.95 19.14
N ARG A 68 -1.15 -39.09 20.45
CA ARG A 68 -1.01 -37.95 21.37
C ARG A 68 0.17 -37.04 21.01
N ALA A 69 1.29 -37.59 20.58
CA ALA A 69 2.43 -36.80 20.11
C ALA A 69 2.09 -36.03 18.81
N ILE A 70 1.39 -36.65 17.87
CA ILE A 70 0.91 -36.00 16.63
C ILE A 70 -0.11 -34.90 16.95
N VAL A 71 -1.02 -35.09 17.91
CA VAL A 71 -1.93 -34.04 18.40
C VAL A 71 -1.15 -32.84 18.95
N GLN A 72 -0.12 -33.07 19.77
CA GLN A 72 0.71 -32.01 20.35
C GLN A 72 1.50 -31.23 19.28
N LEU A 73 2.14 -31.92 18.33
CA LEU A 73 2.85 -31.30 17.21
C LEU A 73 1.89 -30.59 16.23
N GLY A 74 0.71 -31.16 16.00
CA GLY A 74 -0.37 -30.54 15.23
C GLY A 74 -0.87 -29.25 15.88
N TYR A 75 -0.97 -29.19 17.21
CA TYR A 75 -1.33 -27.96 17.92
C TYR A 75 -0.27 -26.85 17.77
N LEU A 76 1.02 -27.21 17.69
CA LEU A 76 2.08 -26.25 17.33
C LEU A 76 1.91 -25.75 15.87
N GLY A 77 1.53 -26.65 14.95
CA GLY A 77 1.16 -26.27 13.58
C GLY A 77 -0.01 -25.30 13.52
N LEU A 78 -1.05 -25.52 14.34
CA LEU A 78 -2.19 -24.62 14.46
C LEU A 78 -1.78 -23.23 14.99
N LEU A 79 -0.93 -23.17 16.03
CA LEU A 79 -0.39 -21.90 16.54
C LEU A 79 0.36 -21.12 15.46
N LEU A 80 1.20 -21.77 14.67
CA LEU A 80 1.98 -21.14 13.60
C LEU A 80 1.11 -20.71 12.40
N LEU A 81 0.08 -21.49 12.06
CA LEU A 81 -0.90 -21.15 11.02
C LEU A 81 -1.74 -19.92 11.43
N VAL A 82 -2.17 -19.85 12.69
CA VAL A 82 -2.91 -18.69 13.22
C VAL A 82 -2.01 -17.45 13.32
N TYR A 83 -0.72 -17.63 13.63
CA TYR A 83 0.29 -16.57 13.58
C TYR A 83 0.53 -16.05 12.16
N GLU A 84 0.56 -16.92 11.14
CA GLU A 84 0.60 -16.55 9.71
C GLU A 84 -0.64 -15.74 9.28
N GLY A 85 -1.82 -16.11 9.78
CA GLY A 85 -3.04 -15.32 9.62
C GLY A 85 -2.94 -13.91 10.23
N GLY A 86 -2.26 -13.79 11.38
CA GLY A 86 -1.91 -12.50 11.97
C GLY A 86 -0.95 -11.69 11.09
N LEU A 87 0.13 -12.32 10.61
CA LEU A 87 1.14 -11.68 9.74
C LEU A 87 0.57 -11.18 8.41
N SER A 88 -0.47 -11.82 7.88
CA SER A 88 -1.14 -11.46 6.61
C SER A 88 -2.30 -10.45 6.78
N THR A 89 -2.61 -10.03 8.01
CA THR A 89 -3.72 -9.11 8.28
C THR A 89 -3.36 -7.65 7.98
N SER A 90 -4.05 -7.04 7.02
CA SER A 90 -3.90 -5.61 6.68
C SER A 90 -4.89 -4.72 7.44
N LEU A 91 -4.42 -4.09 8.52
CA LEU A 91 -5.24 -3.21 9.38
C LEU A 91 -5.91 -2.04 8.63
N LYS A 92 -5.27 -1.53 7.56
CA LYS A 92 -5.81 -0.49 6.67
C LYS A 92 -7.09 -0.97 5.95
N ALA A 93 -7.12 -2.21 5.46
CA ALA A 93 -8.26 -2.77 4.74
C ALA A 93 -9.44 -3.06 5.68
N VAL A 94 -9.16 -3.61 6.87
CA VAL A 94 -10.15 -3.84 7.93
C VAL A 94 -10.81 -2.52 8.35
N LYS A 95 -10.01 -1.46 8.59
CA LYS A 95 -10.51 -0.14 8.99
C LYS A 95 -11.44 0.49 7.95
N ALA A 96 -11.17 0.32 6.66
CA ALA A 96 -11.92 0.93 5.58
C ALA A 96 -13.37 0.41 5.42
N ASN A 97 -13.65 -0.84 5.82
CA ASN A 97 -14.99 -1.44 5.70
C ASN A 97 -15.55 -1.99 7.03
N LEU A 98 -14.98 -1.58 8.16
CA LEU A 98 -15.20 -2.15 9.50
C LEU A 98 -16.68 -2.39 9.84
N SER A 99 -17.57 -1.43 9.56
CA SER A 99 -19.00 -1.54 9.91
C SER A 99 -19.72 -2.69 9.21
N ILE A 100 -19.39 -2.98 7.95
CA ILE A 100 -20.00 -4.07 7.18
C ILE A 100 -19.37 -5.40 7.59
N SER A 101 -18.03 -5.44 7.72
CA SER A 101 -17.33 -6.65 8.17
C SER A 101 -17.77 -7.09 9.57
N VAL A 102 -18.01 -6.13 10.49
CA VAL A 102 -18.56 -6.40 11.82
C VAL A 102 -19.99 -6.93 11.75
N ALA A 103 -20.86 -6.37 10.89
CA ALA A 103 -22.22 -6.86 10.73
C ALA A 103 -22.25 -8.30 10.16
N VAL A 104 -21.43 -8.58 9.13
CA VAL A 104 -21.27 -9.92 8.55
C VAL A 104 -20.81 -10.93 9.60
N ALA A 105 -19.74 -10.64 10.34
CA ALA A 105 -19.20 -11.54 11.35
C ALA A 105 -20.16 -11.76 12.54
N LEU A 106 -20.79 -10.69 13.05
CA LEU A 106 -21.79 -10.81 14.13
C LEU A 106 -22.95 -11.72 13.72
N THR A 107 -23.45 -11.63 12.48
CA THR A 107 -24.44 -12.59 11.97
C THR A 107 -23.83 -13.97 11.70
N GLY A 108 -22.58 -14.02 11.23
CA GLY A 108 -21.78 -15.22 10.95
C GLY A 108 -21.53 -16.11 12.16
N ILE A 109 -21.59 -15.53 13.36
CA ILE A 109 -21.46 -16.23 14.64
C ILE A 109 -22.83 -16.43 15.31
N SER A 110 -23.65 -15.37 15.38
CA SER A 110 -24.91 -15.41 16.14
C SER A 110 -25.96 -16.32 15.50
N LEU A 111 -26.03 -16.40 14.16
CA LEU A 111 -27.01 -17.26 13.48
C LEU A 111 -26.69 -18.75 13.64
N PRO A 112 -25.45 -19.25 13.40
CA PRO A 112 -25.10 -20.62 13.73
C PRO A 112 -25.38 -20.96 15.20
N ILE A 113 -24.90 -20.16 16.16
CA ILE A 113 -25.12 -20.42 17.59
C ILE A 113 -26.62 -20.47 17.94
N GLY A 114 -27.40 -19.49 17.49
CA GLY A 114 -28.84 -19.42 17.77
C GLY A 114 -29.63 -20.59 17.17
N LEU A 115 -29.33 -20.94 15.91
CA LEU A 115 -30.01 -22.05 15.22
C LEU A 115 -29.57 -23.42 15.74
N SER A 116 -28.38 -23.56 16.35
CA SER A 116 -27.93 -24.82 16.95
C SER A 116 -28.72 -25.25 18.18
N PHE A 117 -29.52 -24.36 18.81
CA PHE A 117 -30.46 -24.76 19.86
C PHE A 117 -31.61 -25.65 19.35
N VAL A 118 -31.81 -25.78 18.03
CA VAL A 118 -32.72 -26.79 17.45
C VAL A 118 -32.26 -28.23 17.76
N LEU A 119 -30.96 -28.46 17.99
CA LEU A 119 -30.43 -29.75 18.44
C LEU A 119 -31.04 -30.20 19.78
N LYS A 120 -31.42 -29.27 20.67
CA LYS A 120 -32.11 -29.60 21.93
C LYS A 120 -33.37 -30.42 21.68
N GLN A 121 -34.12 -30.12 20.61
CA GLN A 121 -35.34 -30.85 20.25
C GLN A 121 -35.04 -32.13 19.44
N LEU A 122 -34.01 -32.13 18.59
CA LEU A 122 -33.66 -33.25 17.71
C LEU A 122 -32.91 -34.40 18.40
N THR A 123 -32.04 -34.08 19.37
CA THR A 123 -31.12 -35.04 20.01
C THR A 123 -31.17 -35.04 21.54
N ARG A 124 -32.05 -34.21 22.16
CA ARG A 124 -32.07 -33.96 23.61
C ARG A 124 -30.74 -33.44 24.17
N ALA A 125 -29.96 -32.75 23.34
CA ALA A 125 -28.68 -32.15 23.72
C ALA A 125 -28.84 -31.09 24.83
N THR A 126 -27.82 -30.95 25.68
CA THR A 126 -27.78 -29.89 26.69
C THR A 126 -27.59 -28.51 26.04
N TYR A 127 -27.93 -27.43 26.75
CA TYR A 127 -27.70 -26.06 26.26
C TYR A 127 -26.21 -25.82 25.93
N LEU A 128 -25.29 -26.38 26.73
CA LEU A 128 -23.85 -26.29 26.49
C LEU A 128 -23.44 -27.05 25.22
N GLN A 129 -24.01 -28.23 24.96
CA GLN A 129 -23.75 -28.99 23.73
C GLN A 129 -24.30 -28.26 22.49
N CYS A 130 -25.49 -27.65 22.58
CA CYS A 130 -26.06 -26.84 21.50
C CYS A 130 -25.18 -25.61 21.19
N PHE A 131 -24.76 -24.89 22.24
CA PHE A 131 -23.85 -23.75 22.13
C PHE A 131 -22.51 -24.16 21.53
N ALA A 132 -21.89 -25.24 22.02
CA ALA A 132 -20.60 -25.73 21.53
C ALA A 132 -20.68 -26.18 20.06
N ALA A 133 -21.76 -26.83 19.65
CA ALA A 133 -21.97 -27.24 18.26
C ALA A 133 -22.17 -26.06 17.30
N GLY A 134 -22.84 -24.99 17.73
CA GLY A 134 -22.99 -23.78 16.93
C GLY A 134 -21.71 -22.93 16.88
N ALA A 135 -21.00 -22.84 17.99
CA ALA A 135 -19.72 -22.14 18.10
C ALA A 135 -18.58 -22.83 17.33
N SER A 136 -18.60 -24.16 17.19
CA SER A 136 -17.63 -24.87 16.35
C SER A 136 -17.88 -24.67 14.85
N LEU A 137 -19.12 -24.38 14.44
CA LEU A 137 -19.51 -24.15 13.06
C LEU A 137 -19.64 -22.66 12.69
N SER A 138 -19.33 -21.74 13.62
CA SER A 138 -19.28 -20.30 13.35
C SER A 138 -17.95 -19.80 12.78
N SER A 139 -16.85 -20.55 12.89
CA SER A 139 -15.58 -20.19 12.23
C SER A 139 -15.69 -20.34 10.71
N THR A 140 -14.96 -19.51 9.95
CA THR A 140 -15.06 -19.44 8.48
C THR A 140 -13.69 -19.68 7.87
N SER A 141 -13.53 -20.73 7.06
CA SER A 141 -12.24 -21.07 6.47
C SER A 141 -11.72 -20.00 5.51
N LEU A 142 -10.79 -19.17 6.00
CA LEU A 142 -10.11 -18.13 5.23
C LEU A 142 -9.37 -18.70 4.01
N GLY A 143 -8.73 -19.86 4.16
CA GLY A 143 -7.93 -20.49 3.09
C GLY A 143 -8.75 -20.85 1.85
N THR A 144 -9.88 -21.54 2.01
CA THR A 144 -10.76 -21.87 0.87
C THR A 144 -11.43 -20.62 0.28
N THR A 145 -11.80 -19.67 1.14
CA THR A 145 -12.37 -18.37 0.73
C THR A 145 -11.38 -17.59 -0.14
N PHE A 146 -10.09 -17.54 0.24
CA PHE A 146 -9.05 -16.91 -0.57
C PHE A 146 -8.72 -17.68 -1.84
N THR A 147 -8.74 -19.02 -1.85
CA THR A 147 -8.57 -19.78 -3.09
C THR A 147 -9.66 -19.42 -4.10
N VAL A 148 -10.93 -19.37 -3.68
CA VAL A 148 -12.07 -19.01 -4.55
C VAL A 148 -12.03 -17.55 -4.98
N LEU A 149 -11.73 -16.61 -4.07
CA LEU A 149 -11.57 -15.19 -4.42
C LEU A 149 -10.38 -14.96 -5.35
N GLY A 150 -9.28 -15.70 -5.16
CA GLY A 150 -8.06 -15.62 -5.95
C GLY A 150 -8.26 -16.10 -7.37
N THR A 151 -8.82 -17.31 -7.55
CA THR A 151 -9.16 -17.84 -8.88
C THR A 151 -10.22 -17.01 -9.60
N SER A 152 -11.07 -16.29 -8.85
CA SER A 152 -12.06 -15.35 -9.42
C SER A 152 -11.51 -13.93 -9.69
N GLY A 153 -10.27 -13.62 -9.31
CA GLY A 153 -9.71 -12.26 -9.41
C GLY A 153 -10.35 -11.21 -8.50
N LEU A 154 -11.08 -11.62 -7.45
CA LEU A 154 -11.89 -10.76 -6.58
C LEU A 154 -11.23 -10.43 -5.22
N THR A 155 -9.99 -10.87 -4.96
CA THR A 155 -9.29 -10.66 -3.67
C THR A 155 -9.16 -9.19 -3.28
N THR A 156 -8.80 -8.31 -4.22
CA THR A 156 -8.65 -6.86 -4.02
C THR A 156 -9.97 -6.09 -4.08
N SER A 157 -11.08 -6.75 -4.48
CA SER A 157 -12.39 -6.13 -4.53
C SER A 157 -12.91 -5.80 -3.13
N ARG A 158 -13.84 -4.84 -3.03
CA ARG A 158 -14.52 -4.54 -1.76
C ARG A 158 -15.21 -5.78 -1.16
N LEU A 159 -15.71 -6.69 -2.00
CA LEU A 159 -16.29 -7.96 -1.55
C LEU A 159 -15.22 -8.85 -0.91
N GLY A 160 -14.06 -9.02 -1.58
CA GLY A 160 -12.92 -9.77 -1.06
C GLY A 160 -12.38 -9.21 0.25
N VAL A 161 -12.20 -7.89 0.34
CA VAL A 161 -11.76 -7.20 1.57
C VAL A 161 -12.75 -7.38 2.72
N VAL A 162 -14.06 -7.24 2.47
CA VAL A 162 -15.08 -7.42 3.52
C VAL A 162 -15.17 -8.88 3.97
N LEU A 163 -15.18 -9.84 3.04
CA LEU A 163 -15.22 -11.27 3.36
C LEU A 163 -13.97 -11.71 4.13
N SER A 164 -12.79 -11.27 3.70
CA SER A 164 -11.52 -11.49 4.39
C SER A 164 -11.55 -10.94 5.81
N SER A 165 -11.91 -9.67 5.97
CA SER A 165 -11.98 -9.00 7.29
C SER A 165 -13.01 -9.65 8.21
N ALA A 166 -14.14 -10.14 7.66
CA ALA A 166 -15.16 -10.84 8.44
C ALA A 166 -14.69 -12.25 8.85
N ALA A 167 -14.08 -13.03 7.95
CA ALA A 167 -13.54 -14.36 8.26
C ALA A 167 -12.44 -14.29 9.33
N ILE A 168 -11.53 -13.30 9.24
CA ILE A 168 -10.51 -13.04 10.26
C ILE A 168 -11.15 -12.77 11.63
N MET A 169 -12.25 -12.01 11.68
CA MET A 169 -12.91 -11.69 12.94
C MET A 169 -13.78 -12.85 13.48
N ASP A 170 -14.40 -13.64 12.59
CA ASP A 170 -15.07 -14.91 12.92
C ASP A 170 -14.10 -15.87 13.61
N ASP A 171 -12.90 -16.03 13.06
CA ASP A 171 -11.86 -16.90 13.63
C ASP A 171 -11.37 -16.37 14.98
N VAL A 172 -11.05 -15.06 15.10
CA VAL A 172 -10.70 -14.43 16.38
C VAL A 172 -11.73 -14.71 17.48
N ILE A 173 -13.03 -14.60 17.18
CA ILE A 173 -14.09 -14.86 18.16
C ILE A 173 -14.25 -16.37 18.39
N GLY A 174 -14.16 -17.21 17.36
CA GLY A 174 -14.15 -18.67 17.47
C GLY A 174 -13.06 -19.19 18.40
N LEU A 175 -11.85 -18.62 18.32
CA LEU A 175 -10.73 -18.93 19.20
C LEU A 175 -10.98 -18.58 20.67
N VAL A 176 -11.82 -17.58 20.97
CA VAL A 176 -12.30 -17.27 22.33
C VAL A 176 -13.39 -18.26 22.76
N LEU A 177 -14.33 -18.57 21.86
CA LEU A 177 -15.43 -19.50 22.14
C LEU A 177 -14.92 -20.91 22.48
N VAL A 178 -13.89 -21.41 21.80
CA VAL A 178 -13.22 -22.69 22.12
C VAL A 178 -12.73 -22.71 23.57
N GLN A 179 -12.11 -21.63 24.05
CA GLN A 179 -11.62 -21.55 25.44
C GLN A 179 -12.78 -21.49 26.46
N VAL A 180 -13.86 -20.78 26.13
CA VAL A 180 -15.08 -20.76 26.96
C VAL A 180 -15.69 -22.16 27.09
N ILE A 181 -15.81 -22.90 25.99
CA ILE A 181 -16.33 -24.28 25.98
C ILE A 181 -15.41 -25.22 26.80
N ALA A 182 -14.09 -25.10 26.63
CA ALA A 182 -13.10 -25.92 27.33
C ALA A 182 -13.07 -25.70 28.85
N ASN A 183 -13.46 -24.51 29.33
CA ASN A 183 -13.60 -24.23 30.76
C ASN A 183 -14.94 -24.76 31.30
N PHE A 184 -16.05 -24.53 30.58
CA PHE A 184 -17.36 -25.09 30.94
C PHE A 184 -17.36 -26.62 31.08
N GLY A 185 -16.61 -27.33 30.22
CA GLY A 185 -16.49 -28.78 30.28
C GLY A 185 -15.81 -29.34 31.54
N ARG A 186 -15.12 -28.50 32.33
CA ARG A 186 -14.35 -28.91 33.51
C ARG A 186 -15.06 -28.69 34.85
N GLU A 187 -15.89 -27.64 34.99
CA GLU A 187 -16.45 -27.21 36.29
C GLU A 187 -17.90 -27.63 36.58
N GLY A 188 -18.43 -28.60 35.83
CA GLY A 188 -19.60 -29.41 36.22
C GLY A 188 -20.86 -28.64 36.67
N ASN A 189 -21.67 -28.18 35.71
CA ASN A 189 -23.02 -27.59 35.91
C ASN A 189 -23.15 -26.33 36.79
N SER A 190 -22.12 -25.85 37.48
CA SER A 190 -22.19 -24.58 38.21
C SER A 190 -22.04 -23.39 37.24
N LEU A 191 -23.09 -22.56 37.12
CA LEU A 191 -23.08 -21.35 36.29
C LEU A 191 -22.36 -20.19 36.98
N SER A 192 -21.08 -20.40 37.29
CA SER A 192 -20.19 -19.39 37.85
C SER A 192 -19.86 -18.35 36.77
N ALA A 193 -20.49 -17.17 36.83
CA ALA A 193 -20.26 -16.08 35.88
C ALA A 193 -18.77 -15.76 35.59
N PRO A 194 -17.82 -15.84 36.55
CA PRO A 194 -16.40 -15.67 36.28
C PRO A 194 -15.81 -16.62 35.22
N VAL A 195 -16.34 -17.83 35.06
CA VAL A 195 -15.81 -18.88 34.16
C VAL A 195 -15.95 -18.49 32.69
N VAL A 196 -17.03 -17.78 32.36
CA VAL A 196 -17.31 -17.25 31.01
C VAL A 196 -16.72 -15.86 30.84
N LEU A 197 -16.92 -15.02 31.86
CA LEU A 197 -16.62 -13.61 31.78
C LEU A 197 -15.09 -13.36 31.79
N ARG A 198 -14.30 -14.15 32.53
CA ARG A 198 -12.85 -13.97 32.60
C ARG A 198 -12.16 -14.25 31.25
N PRO A 199 -12.31 -15.41 30.57
CA PRO A 199 -11.65 -15.62 29.27
C PRO A 199 -12.08 -14.58 28.22
N LEU A 200 -13.36 -14.18 28.21
CA LEU A 200 -13.89 -13.18 27.29
C LEU A 200 -13.31 -11.79 27.56
N LEU A 201 -13.38 -11.29 28.80
CA LEU A 201 -12.84 -9.98 29.17
C LEU A 201 -11.32 -9.91 28.98
N VAL A 202 -10.57 -10.96 29.35
CA VAL A 202 -9.12 -10.99 29.15
C VAL A 202 -8.77 -11.03 27.67
N SER A 203 -9.54 -11.74 26.83
CA SER A 203 -9.34 -11.75 25.37
C SER A 203 -9.62 -10.39 24.73
N ILE A 204 -10.69 -9.70 25.14
CA ILE A 204 -11.00 -8.33 24.71
C ILE A 204 -9.92 -7.36 25.21
N ALA A 205 -9.51 -7.48 26.47
CA ALA A 205 -8.43 -6.68 27.04
C ALA A 205 -7.12 -6.88 26.27
N LEU A 206 -6.74 -8.11 25.93
CA LEU A 206 -5.56 -8.40 25.11
C LEU A 206 -5.65 -7.76 23.71
N ALA A 207 -6.81 -7.86 23.06
CA ALA A 207 -7.06 -7.28 21.74
C ALA A 207 -7.03 -5.73 21.73
N LEU A 208 -7.36 -5.07 22.84
CA LEU A 208 -7.26 -3.61 23.00
C LEU A 208 -5.88 -3.16 23.51
N PHE A 209 -5.25 -3.96 24.38
CA PHE A 209 -3.97 -3.67 25.01
C PHE A 209 -2.79 -3.83 24.05
N ALA A 210 -2.80 -4.84 23.18
CA ALA A 210 -1.71 -5.04 22.22
C ALA A 210 -1.53 -3.86 21.26
N PRO A 211 -2.58 -3.27 20.63
CA PRO A 211 -2.46 -2.00 19.90
C PRO A 211 -1.94 -0.85 20.78
N CYS A 212 -2.40 -0.74 22.03
CA CYS A 212 -1.93 0.30 22.95
C CYS A 212 -0.41 0.18 23.21
N VAL A 213 0.09 -1.03 23.49
CA VAL A 213 1.52 -1.34 23.63
C VAL A 213 2.28 -1.02 22.33
N CYS A 214 1.72 -1.39 21.17
CA CYS A 214 2.28 -1.09 19.84
C CYS A 214 2.52 0.42 19.64
N PHE A 215 1.53 1.26 19.97
CA PHE A 215 1.65 2.72 19.82
C PHE A 215 2.47 3.40 20.93
N VAL A 216 2.34 2.97 22.19
CA VAL A 216 2.87 3.70 23.37
C VAL A 216 4.30 3.28 23.74
N LEU A 217 4.66 2.00 23.62
CA LEU A 217 5.98 1.49 24.02
C LEU A 217 6.83 1.17 22.79
N VAL A 218 6.24 0.42 21.88
CA VAL A 218 6.92 -0.21 20.74
C VAL A 218 7.35 0.84 19.72
N LYS A 219 6.44 1.73 19.25
CA LYS A 219 6.78 2.82 18.30
C LYS A 219 7.89 3.77 18.78
N PRO A 220 7.88 4.34 20.00
CA PRO A 220 8.97 5.19 20.46
C PRO A 220 10.26 4.38 20.71
N ALA A 221 10.17 3.10 21.12
CA ALA A 221 11.33 2.23 21.20
C ALA A 221 11.99 2.02 19.82
N THR A 222 11.22 1.82 18.74
CA THR A 222 11.78 1.75 17.37
C THR A 222 12.53 3.03 17.00
N LYS A 223 11.92 4.21 17.23
CA LYS A 223 12.55 5.49 16.90
C LYS A 223 13.82 5.72 17.71
N TRP A 224 13.81 5.42 19.01
CA TRP A 224 15.01 5.47 19.86
C TRP A 224 16.09 4.48 19.42
N LEU A 225 15.71 3.27 19.04
CA LEU A 225 16.62 2.23 18.57
C LEU A 225 17.24 2.62 17.22
N ASN A 226 16.48 3.21 16.30
CA ASN A 226 16.98 3.71 15.01
C ASN A 226 17.96 4.88 15.19
N ILE A 227 17.70 5.78 16.15
CA ILE A 227 18.66 6.84 16.56
C ILE A 227 19.92 6.23 17.17
N SER A 228 19.81 5.12 17.91
CA SER A 228 20.94 4.46 18.57
C SER A 228 21.79 3.64 17.59
N ARG A 229 21.18 2.94 16.62
CA ARG A 229 21.85 2.30 15.47
C ARG A 229 22.69 3.31 14.70
N ALA A 230 22.16 4.52 14.46
CA ALA A 230 22.90 5.60 13.80
C ALA A 230 24.15 6.10 14.54
N ARG A 231 24.36 5.71 15.82
CA ARG A 231 25.56 6.04 16.60
C ARG A 231 26.59 4.91 16.66
N CYS A 232 26.19 3.66 16.43
CA CYS A 232 27.03 2.48 16.61
C CYS A 232 26.80 1.44 15.50
N SER A 233 27.84 1.14 14.70
CA SER A 233 27.82 0.08 13.68
C SER A 233 27.49 -1.30 14.27
N LEU A 234 28.16 -1.67 15.37
CA LEU A 234 27.97 -2.95 16.05
C LEU A 234 26.50 -3.23 16.44
N ILE A 235 25.75 -2.20 16.87
CA ILE A 235 24.32 -2.32 17.17
C ILE A 235 23.50 -2.53 15.88
N THR A 236 23.91 -1.91 14.78
CA THR A 236 23.29 -2.08 13.47
C THR A 236 23.51 -3.49 12.91
N ASP A 237 24.70 -4.06 13.08
CA ASP A 237 25.02 -5.41 12.57
C ASP A 237 24.40 -6.52 13.42
N ILE A 238 24.28 -6.31 14.74
CA ILE A 238 23.50 -7.22 15.59
C ILE A 238 22.04 -7.23 15.17
N ILE A 239 21.38 -6.06 15.06
CA ILE A 239 19.92 -6.03 14.84
C ILE A 239 19.55 -6.28 13.36
N GLY A 240 20.45 -5.97 12.42
CA GLY A 240 20.32 -6.27 11.00
C GLY A 240 20.52 -7.76 10.66
N SER A 241 20.66 -8.64 11.66
CA SER A 241 20.82 -10.08 11.45
C SER A 241 19.46 -10.78 11.35
N GLU A 242 19.30 -11.62 10.34
CA GLU A 242 18.14 -12.51 10.18
C GLU A 242 17.89 -13.36 11.45
N ARG A 243 18.98 -13.79 12.13
CA ARG A 243 18.90 -14.57 13.38
C ARG A 243 18.31 -13.77 14.54
N THR A 244 18.57 -12.47 14.63
CA THR A 244 17.98 -11.63 15.69
C THR A 244 16.54 -11.24 15.38
N ALA A 245 16.18 -11.05 14.11
CA ALA A 245 14.78 -10.90 13.70
C ALA A 245 13.98 -12.18 14.02
N LEU A 246 14.50 -13.36 13.68
CA LEU A 246 13.92 -14.65 14.08
C LEU A 246 13.76 -14.76 15.60
N ALA A 247 14.80 -14.47 16.37
CA ALA A 247 14.75 -14.52 17.83
C ALA A 247 13.72 -13.54 18.42
N ALA A 248 13.60 -12.33 17.85
CA ALA A 248 12.61 -11.33 18.26
C ALA A 248 11.18 -11.81 17.96
N HIS A 249 10.90 -12.28 16.75
CA HIS A 249 9.57 -12.77 16.34
C HIS A 249 9.13 -13.97 17.19
N VAL A 250 10.03 -14.93 17.44
CA VAL A 250 9.77 -16.07 18.34
C VAL A 250 9.55 -15.61 19.78
N SER A 251 10.34 -14.65 20.28
CA SER A 251 10.18 -14.14 21.65
C SER A 251 8.85 -13.41 21.85
N ILE A 252 8.41 -12.63 20.86
CA ILE A 252 7.09 -11.96 20.87
C ILE A 252 5.98 -13.01 20.89
N LEU A 253 6.02 -14.01 19.99
CA LEU A 253 5.04 -15.09 19.94
C LEU A 253 4.96 -15.85 21.27
N LEU A 254 6.11 -16.28 21.83
CA LEU A 254 6.16 -16.99 23.10
C LEU A 254 5.67 -16.13 24.27
N CYS A 255 6.04 -14.85 24.32
CA CYS A 255 5.61 -13.93 25.38
C CYS A 255 4.09 -13.69 25.34
N CYS A 256 3.53 -13.45 24.15
CA CYS A 256 2.08 -13.32 23.97
C CYS A 256 1.33 -14.60 24.38
N VAL A 257 1.78 -15.77 23.91
CA VAL A 257 1.14 -17.06 24.23
C VAL A 257 1.24 -17.40 25.72
N ALA A 258 2.41 -17.23 26.34
CA ALA A 258 2.60 -17.46 27.77
C ALA A 258 1.79 -16.49 28.63
N GLY A 259 1.78 -15.19 28.28
CA GLY A 259 0.99 -14.16 28.96
C GLY A 259 -0.52 -14.42 28.87
N ALA A 260 -1.02 -14.82 27.71
CA ALA A 260 -2.41 -15.20 27.54
C ALA A 260 -2.77 -16.47 28.32
N SER A 261 -1.91 -17.49 28.29
CA SER A 261 -2.08 -18.73 29.06
C SER A 261 -2.13 -18.47 30.57
N TYR A 262 -1.31 -17.54 31.09
CA TYR A 262 -1.32 -17.14 32.50
C TYR A 262 -2.57 -16.31 32.86
N ALA A 263 -2.98 -15.40 31.98
CA ALA A 263 -4.16 -14.56 32.21
C ALA A 263 -5.49 -15.35 32.10
N GLY A 264 -5.49 -16.47 31.37
CA GLY A 264 -6.64 -17.35 31.13
C GLY A 264 -7.38 -17.06 29.81
N ALA A 265 -6.71 -16.41 28.86
CA ALA A 265 -7.21 -16.18 27.51
C ALA A 265 -6.85 -17.32 26.54
N SER A 266 -7.28 -17.18 25.28
CA SER A 266 -6.97 -18.16 24.23
C SER A 266 -5.53 -18.01 23.72
N ASN A 267 -4.73 -19.07 23.82
CA ASN A 267 -3.36 -19.13 23.29
C ASN A 267 -3.31 -18.87 21.78
N LEU A 268 -4.35 -19.31 21.05
CA LEU A 268 -4.46 -19.13 19.61
C LEU A 268 -4.75 -17.66 19.27
N LEU A 269 -5.61 -16.98 20.02
CA LEU A 269 -5.82 -15.53 19.87
C LEU A 269 -4.51 -14.75 20.12
N ALA A 270 -3.73 -15.18 21.11
CA ALA A 270 -2.45 -14.53 21.41
C ALA A 270 -1.42 -14.71 20.29
N ALA A 271 -1.38 -15.88 19.64
CA ALA A 271 -0.55 -16.10 18.46
C ALA A 271 -0.99 -15.23 17.27
N TYR A 272 -2.30 -15.10 17.03
CA TYR A 272 -2.83 -14.18 16.02
C TYR A 272 -2.43 -12.72 16.30
N ILE A 273 -2.62 -12.25 17.53
CA ILE A 273 -2.27 -10.88 17.94
C ILE A 273 -0.76 -10.64 17.81
N ALA A 274 0.10 -11.60 18.15
CA ALA A 274 1.55 -11.50 17.95
C ALA A 274 1.91 -11.29 16.47
N GLY A 275 1.30 -12.06 15.56
CA GLY A 275 1.49 -11.90 14.11
C GLY A 275 1.00 -10.54 13.61
N ALA A 276 -0.20 -10.11 14.03
CA ALA A 276 -0.77 -8.82 13.66
C ALA A 276 0.04 -7.61 14.19
N SER A 277 0.64 -7.73 15.38
CA SER A 277 1.54 -6.72 15.94
C SER A 277 2.84 -6.58 15.13
N ILE A 278 3.39 -7.69 14.62
CA ILE A 278 4.58 -7.68 13.75
C ILE A 278 4.23 -7.14 12.36
N ALA A 279 3.10 -7.57 11.77
CA ALA A 279 2.61 -6.99 10.51
C ALA A 279 2.38 -5.48 10.60
N TRP A 280 1.87 -4.98 11.73
CA TRP A 280 1.76 -3.54 11.98
C TRP A 280 3.12 -2.85 12.12
N TRP A 281 4.07 -3.47 12.83
CA TRP A 281 5.44 -2.95 12.96
C TRP A 281 6.10 -2.78 11.59
N ASP A 282 6.02 -3.80 10.73
CA ASP A 282 6.62 -3.77 9.38
C ASP A 282 5.99 -2.69 8.48
N ASN A 283 4.66 -2.49 8.55
CA ASN A 283 3.92 -1.67 7.58
C ASN A 283 3.63 -0.22 8.00
N ASP A 284 3.63 0.11 9.30
CA ASP A 284 3.18 1.40 9.85
C ASP A 284 4.20 2.12 10.75
N VAL A 285 5.41 1.54 10.92
CA VAL A 285 6.52 2.16 11.66
C VAL A 285 7.65 2.53 10.70
N GLU A 286 8.25 3.70 10.93
CA GLU A 286 9.36 4.22 10.13
C GLU A 286 10.65 3.42 10.41
N HIS A 287 10.99 2.50 9.50
CA HIS A 287 12.29 1.81 9.47
C HIS A 287 13.32 2.60 8.67
N ARG A 288 14.60 2.28 8.84
CA ARG A 288 15.68 2.92 8.09
C ARG A 288 15.68 2.41 6.65
N GLU A 289 15.92 3.28 5.68
CA GLU A 289 16.16 2.90 4.28
C GLU A 289 17.29 1.86 4.21
N GLY A 290 16.92 0.60 3.92
CA GLY A 290 17.80 -0.57 3.98
C GLY A 290 17.29 -1.75 4.83
N ASP A 291 16.32 -1.55 5.74
CA ASP A 291 15.79 -2.62 6.61
C ASP A 291 14.46 -3.22 6.11
N THR A 292 13.78 -2.59 5.16
CA THR A 292 12.51 -3.05 4.57
C THR A 292 12.51 -2.87 3.05
N ALA A 293 12.38 -3.97 2.31
CA ALA A 293 12.05 -3.93 0.89
C ALA A 293 10.54 -3.66 0.71
N VAL A 294 10.18 -2.99 -0.38
CA VAL A 294 8.77 -2.69 -0.70
C VAL A 294 8.02 -4.00 -0.97
N PRO A 295 6.80 -4.22 -0.44
CA PRO A 295 6.06 -5.47 -0.64
C PRO A 295 5.79 -5.74 -2.13
N GLU A 296 6.23 -6.92 -2.59
CA GLU A 296 5.91 -7.44 -3.92
C GLU A 296 4.39 -7.53 -4.13
N ALA A 297 3.89 -6.76 -5.10
CA ALA A 297 2.53 -6.91 -5.60
C ALA A 297 2.46 -8.09 -6.58
N ALA A 298 1.87 -9.19 -6.12
CA ALA A 298 1.35 -10.31 -6.91
C ALA A 298 2.32 -10.95 -7.93
N SER A 299 2.92 -12.07 -7.53
CA SER A 299 3.54 -13.02 -8.46
C SER A 299 2.52 -13.57 -9.46
N SER A 300 2.74 -13.30 -10.74
CA SER A 300 2.17 -14.11 -11.83
C SER A 300 3.23 -15.12 -12.30
N MET A 301 2.76 -16.36 -12.50
CA MET A 301 3.62 -17.50 -12.78
C MET A 301 4.27 -17.40 -14.17
N ASN A 302 5.52 -17.85 -14.28
CA ASN A 302 5.92 -18.61 -15.47
C ASN A 302 6.95 -19.68 -15.10
N HIS A 303 6.75 -20.89 -15.59
CA HIS A 303 7.62 -22.05 -15.40
C HIS A 303 8.03 -22.57 -16.78
N GLY A 304 9.29 -22.98 -16.93
CA GLY A 304 9.89 -23.49 -18.16
C GLY A 304 11.29 -22.89 -18.35
N ASP A 305 12.37 -23.64 -18.55
CA ASP A 305 12.51 -25.10 -18.60
C ASP A 305 13.84 -25.52 -17.95
N ALA A 306 13.94 -26.79 -17.53
CA ALA A 306 15.19 -27.36 -17.06
C ALA A 306 16.02 -27.89 -18.23
N VAL A 307 17.30 -27.53 -18.29
CA VAL A 307 18.32 -28.22 -19.09
C VAL A 307 19.54 -28.45 -18.21
N GLU A 308 19.84 -29.73 -17.94
CA GLU A 308 21.11 -30.13 -17.35
C GLU A 308 22.26 -29.98 -18.36
N THR A 309 23.43 -29.58 -17.90
CA THR A 309 24.68 -30.15 -18.44
C THR A 309 25.83 -30.03 -17.43
N SER A 310 26.61 -31.10 -17.33
CA SER A 310 27.67 -31.30 -16.36
C SER A 310 29.06 -31.14 -16.98
N HIS A 311 30.05 -30.64 -16.23
CA HIS A 311 31.27 -31.38 -15.87
C HIS A 311 32.27 -30.55 -15.01
N PRO A 312 33.20 -31.19 -14.26
CA PRO A 312 34.08 -30.54 -13.26
C PRO A 312 35.59 -30.54 -13.61
N ARG A 313 36.40 -29.97 -12.70
CA ARG A 313 37.89 -29.83 -12.59
C ARG A 313 38.36 -28.37 -12.82
N GLY A 314 39.39 -27.85 -12.14
CA GLY A 314 40.26 -28.40 -11.09
C GLY A 314 41.29 -27.36 -10.59
N ASN A 315 41.93 -27.63 -9.44
CA ASN A 315 42.78 -26.72 -8.65
C ASN A 315 43.99 -26.08 -9.39
N ALA A 316 44.39 -24.86 -8.97
CA ALA A 316 45.77 -24.50 -8.61
C ALA A 316 45.83 -23.12 -7.89
N GLU A 317 46.85 -22.89 -7.07
CA GLU A 317 47.01 -21.75 -6.13
C GLU A 317 47.98 -20.67 -6.67
N SER A 318 47.81 -19.41 -6.24
CA SER A 318 48.93 -18.54 -5.82
C SER A 318 48.44 -17.28 -5.08
N SER A 319 49.20 -16.87 -4.05
CA SER A 319 49.02 -15.70 -3.18
C SER A 319 49.40 -14.36 -3.89
N ASP A 320 49.25 -13.14 -3.35
CA ASP A 320 49.25 -12.67 -1.94
C ASP A 320 48.54 -11.30 -1.72
N ASP A 321 48.39 -10.93 -0.44
CA ASP A 321 48.24 -9.58 0.16
C ASP A 321 46.98 -8.68 -0.03
N ARG A 322 46.10 -8.78 0.97
CA ARG A 322 45.57 -7.68 1.83
C ARG A 322 45.02 -6.39 1.20
N ALA A 323 43.70 -6.38 1.00
CA ALA A 323 42.82 -5.40 1.64
C ALA A 323 41.43 -6.05 1.84
N GLU A 324 41.00 -6.25 3.09
CA GLU A 324 39.73 -6.92 3.40
C GLU A 324 38.56 -5.94 3.21
N SER A 325 38.21 -5.71 1.95
CA SER A 325 37.03 -4.96 1.53
C SER A 325 35.78 -5.76 1.91
N ALA A 326 35.06 -5.30 2.93
CA ALA A 326 33.87 -5.97 3.43
C ALA A 326 32.78 -6.00 2.36
N SER A 327 32.58 -7.17 1.74
CA SER A 327 31.53 -7.45 0.76
C SER A 327 30.18 -6.99 1.30
N ILE A 328 29.53 -6.03 0.65
CA ILE A 328 28.19 -5.59 1.05
C ILE A 328 27.19 -6.65 0.58
N ARG A 329 27.02 -7.69 1.39
CA ARG A 329 25.92 -8.64 1.20
C ARG A 329 24.61 -7.85 1.15
N PRO A 330 23.73 -8.06 0.14
CA PRO A 330 22.41 -7.47 0.17
C PRO A 330 21.74 -7.87 1.49
N ARG A 331 21.37 -6.87 2.31
CA ARG A 331 20.74 -7.14 3.60
C ARG A 331 19.38 -7.79 3.34
N ALA A 332 19.19 -8.99 3.90
CA ALA A 332 17.96 -9.74 3.77
C ALA A 332 16.77 -8.92 4.26
N ASP A 333 15.61 -9.11 3.63
CA ASP A 333 14.36 -8.52 4.09
C ASP A 333 14.01 -9.07 5.49
N LEU A 334 13.98 -8.20 6.49
CA LEU A 334 13.79 -8.61 7.89
C LEU A 334 12.31 -8.67 8.30
N SER A 335 11.37 -8.46 7.36
CA SER A 335 9.93 -8.54 7.62
C SER A 335 9.52 -9.86 8.28
N GLY A 336 8.54 -9.80 9.18
CA GLY A 336 7.90 -10.97 9.78
C GLY A 336 7.36 -11.98 8.74
N SER A 337 6.91 -11.51 7.57
CA SER A 337 6.49 -12.39 6.48
C SER A 337 7.68 -13.14 5.85
N HIS A 338 8.82 -12.47 5.67
CA HIS A 338 10.04 -13.07 5.13
C HIS A 338 10.61 -14.11 6.10
N ILE A 339 10.77 -13.75 7.38
CA ILE A 339 11.22 -14.66 8.44
C ILE A 339 10.29 -15.88 8.56
N TYR A 340 8.97 -15.71 8.41
CA TYR A 340 8.03 -16.83 8.40
C TYR A 340 8.25 -17.76 7.19
N LYS A 341 8.38 -17.20 5.98
CA LYS A 341 8.64 -17.95 4.75
C LYS A 341 9.95 -18.76 4.82
N ASN A 342 11.02 -18.19 5.37
CA ASN A 342 12.33 -18.84 5.42
C ASN A 342 12.39 -19.98 6.45
N PHE A 343 11.92 -19.74 7.69
CA PHE A 343 12.13 -20.69 8.80
C PHE A 343 10.91 -21.56 9.13
N PHE A 344 9.69 -21.04 9.03
CA PHE A 344 8.50 -21.71 9.55
C PHE A 344 7.66 -22.39 8.46
N LEU A 345 7.58 -21.79 7.26
CA LEU A 345 6.69 -22.26 6.20
C LEU A 345 6.95 -23.71 5.78
N GLN A 346 8.22 -24.12 5.61
CA GLN A 346 8.54 -25.49 5.18
C GLN A 346 8.16 -26.54 6.27
N PRO A 347 8.58 -26.44 7.54
CA PRO A 347 8.11 -27.33 8.61
C PRO A 347 6.59 -27.32 8.80
N VAL A 348 5.95 -26.14 8.73
CA VAL A 348 4.50 -26.01 8.91
C VAL A 348 3.76 -26.72 7.78
N THR A 349 4.06 -26.42 6.52
CA THR A 349 3.33 -26.99 5.37
C THR A 349 3.55 -28.49 5.19
N ARG A 350 4.78 -28.99 5.43
CA ARG A 350 5.15 -30.41 5.18
C ARG A 350 4.88 -31.35 6.33
N ILE A 351 4.85 -30.87 7.58
CA ILE A 351 4.76 -31.72 8.77
C ILE A 351 3.65 -31.26 9.72
N LEU A 352 3.75 -30.04 10.27
CA LEU A 352 2.90 -29.65 11.41
C LEU A 352 1.43 -29.44 11.01
N ARG A 353 1.15 -28.84 9.85
CA ARG A 353 -0.20 -28.67 9.31
C ARG A 353 -0.82 -30.02 8.91
N PRO A 354 -0.14 -30.92 8.17
CA PRO A 354 -0.66 -32.28 7.97
C PRO A 354 -0.94 -33.05 9.26
N PHE A 355 -0.07 -32.93 10.28
CA PHE A 355 -0.29 -33.53 11.60
C PHE A 355 -1.51 -32.95 12.32
N PHE A 356 -1.75 -31.65 12.23
CA PHE A 356 -2.97 -31.02 12.74
C PHE A 356 -4.22 -31.64 12.11
N PHE A 357 -4.31 -31.70 10.78
CA PHE A 357 -5.49 -32.26 10.10
C PHE A 357 -5.64 -33.78 10.30
N ALA A 358 -4.54 -34.54 10.36
CA ALA A 358 -4.57 -35.96 10.74
C ALA A 358 -5.08 -36.15 12.18
N SER A 359 -4.71 -35.26 13.11
CA SER A 359 -5.14 -35.34 14.51
C SER A 359 -6.64 -35.11 14.71
N ILE A 360 -7.25 -34.27 13.86
CA ILE A 360 -8.71 -34.16 13.76
C ILE A 360 -9.29 -35.51 13.32
N GLY A 361 -8.68 -36.16 12.33
CA GLY A 361 -9.07 -37.49 11.84
C GLY A 361 -9.10 -38.57 12.92
N PHE A 362 -8.08 -38.63 13.80
CA PHE A 362 -8.06 -39.56 14.95
C PHE A 362 -9.26 -39.39 15.89
N SER A 363 -9.79 -38.16 15.97
CA SER A 363 -10.84 -37.76 16.90
C SER A 363 -12.26 -38.02 16.39
N ILE A 364 -12.44 -38.44 15.12
CA ILE A 364 -13.77 -38.62 14.51
C ILE A 364 -14.31 -40.04 14.79
N PRO A 365 -15.44 -40.21 15.50
CA PRO A 365 -15.98 -41.51 15.90
C PRO A 365 -16.81 -42.17 14.78
N ILE A 366 -16.15 -42.53 13.67
CA ILE A 366 -16.81 -43.04 12.44
C ILE A 366 -17.76 -44.20 12.69
N ARG A 367 -17.37 -45.14 13.56
CA ARG A 367 -18.16 -46.33 13.89
C ARG A 367 -19.57 -46.00 14.39
N ASN A 368 -19.76 -44.81 14.97
CA ASN A 368 -21.04 -44.32 15.47
C ASN A 368 -21.70 -43.32 14.49
N MET A 369 -20.91 -42.65 13.64
CA MET A 369 -21.39 -41.56 12.76
C MET A 369 -22.41 -42.04 11.71
N PHE A 370 -22.27 -43.26 11.20
CA PHE A 370 -23.12 -43.82 10.14
C PHE A 370 -24.45 -44.43 10.63
N ALA A 371 -24.82 -44.28 11.91
CA ALA A 371 -26.14 -44.68 12.38
C ALA A 371 -27.24 -43.84 11.70
N ARG A 372 -28.29 -44.49 11.19
CA ARG A 372 -29.39 -43.85 10.43
C ARG A 372 -29.98 -42.59 11.10
N ASP A 373 -30.15 -42.64 12.42
CA ASP A 373 -30.67 -41.52 13.22
C ASP A 373 -29.71 -40.32 13.24
N ILE A 374 -28.40 -40.57 13.34
CA ILE A 374 -27.35 -39.54 13.35
C ILE A 374 -27.19 -38.92 11.95
N VAL A 375 -27.19 -39.73 10.89
CA VAL A 375 -26.99 -39.25 9.51
C VAL A 375 -28.09 -38.27 9.08
N TRP A 376 -29.37 -38.59 9.29
CA TRP A 376 -30.46 -37.69 8.89
C TRP A 376 -30.49 -36.41 9.73
N LYS A 377 -30.30 -36.51 11.05
CA LYS A 377 -30.21 -35.33 11.94
C LYS A 377 -29.01 -34.44 11.59
N GLY A 378 -27.87 -35.05 11.27
CA GLY A 378 -26.67 -34.38 10.80
C GLY A 378 -26.88 -33.65 9.46
N LEU A 379 -27.57 -34.26 8.51
CA LEU A 379 -27.89 -33.63 7.22
C LEU A 379 -28.83 -32.42 7.39
N VAL A 380 -29.90 -32.56 8.19
CA VAL A 380 -30.81 -31.45 8.52
C VAL A 380 -30.05 -30.31 9.22
N TYR A 381 -29.19 -30.64 10.18
CA TYR A 381 -28.37 -29.67 10.88
C TYR A 381 -27.38 -28.95 9.95
N ALA A 382 -26.70 -29.68 9.06
CA ALA A 382 -25.77 -29.12 8.07
C ALA A 382 -26.47 -28.18 7.07
N ALA A 383 -27.67 -28.54 6.57
CA ALA A 383 -28.47 -27.68 5.71
C ALA A 383 -28.85 -26.37 6.42
N LEU A 384 -29.24 -26.46 7.70
CA LEU A 384 -29.60 -25.31 8.53
C LEU A 384 -28.38 -24.43 8.88
N MET A 385 -27.19 -25.00 9.05
CA MET A 385 -25.93 -24.24 9.16
C MET A 385 -25.53 -23.55 7.85
N CYS A 386 -25.76 -24.20 6.70
CA CYS A 386 -25.54 -23.60 5.38
C CYS A 386 -26.46 -22.38 5.18
N LEU A 387 -27.75 -22.49 5.53
CA LEU A 387 -28.69 -21.36 5.52
C LEU A 387 -28.26 -20.24 6.47
N ALA A 388 -27.74 -20.56 7.66
CA ALA A 388 -27.23 -19.58 8.62
C ALA A 388 -26.08 -18.74 8.03
N LYS A 389 -25.08 -19.39 7.41
CA LYS A 389 -23.96 -18.70 6.76
C LYS A 389 -24.41 -17.95 5.48
N LEU A 390 -25.33 -18.51 4.70
CA LEU A 390 -25.87 -17.83 3.50
C LEU A 390 -26.63 -16.54 3.85
N ALA A 391 -27.38 -16.53 4.96
CA ALA A 391 -28.06 -15.32 5.46
C ALA A 391 -27.09 -14.18 5.82
N CYS A 392 -25.83 -14.48 6.15
CA CYS A 392 -24.81 -13.46 6.41
C CYS A 392 -24.45 -12.67 5.13
N GLY A 393 -24.64 -13.28 3.95
CA GLY A 393 -24.49 -12.65 2.66
C GLY A 393 -25.50 -11.52 2.38
N ILE A 394 -26.60 -11.42 3.15
CA ILE A 394 -27.60 -10.35 2.99
C ILE A 394 -26.97 -8.96 3.13
N TRP A 395 -25.98 -8.79 4.02
CA TRP A 395 -25.23 -7.54 4.19
C TRP A 395 -24.39 -7.14 2.97
N LEU A 396 -24.14 -8.07 2.05
CA LEU A 396 -23.33 -7.88 0.84
C LEU A 396 -24.20 -7.64 -0.40
N ILE A 397 -25.49 -7.97 -0.34
CA ILE A 397 -26.44 -7.74 -1.44
C ILE A 397 -26.69 -6.23 -1.58
N ARG A 398 -26.24 -5.64 -2.69
CA ARG A 398 -26.74 -4.33 -3.13
C ARG A 398 -28.21 -4.47 -3.54
N LEU A 399 -29.12 -4.28 -2.60
CA LEU A 399 -30.48 -3.90 -2.93
C LEU A 399 -30.45 -2.51 -3.56
N SER A 400 -30.43 -2.47 -4.90
CA SER A 400 -30.71 -1.27 -5.70
C SER A 400 -32.18 -0.89 -5.54
N VAL A 401 -32.57 -0.49 -4.33
CA VAL A 401 -33.89 0.07 -4.05
C VAL A 401 -34.02 1.34 -4.89
N PRO A 402 -34.98 1.44 -5.83
CA PRO A 402 -35.25 2.68 -6.53
C PRO A 402 -35.57 3.72 -5.47
N ARG A 403 -34.88 4.87 -5.49
CA ARG A 403 -35.15 5.97 -4.55
C ARG A 403 -36.47 6.65 -4.90
N VAL A 404 -37.58 5.97 -4.59
CA VAL A 404 -38.88 6.63 -4.42
C VAL A 404 -38.67 7.71 -3.36
N ALA A 405 -39.12 8.93 -3.65
CA ALA A 405 -38.83 10.11 -2.85
C ALA A 405 -39.53 10.07 -1.48
N VAL A 406 -38.92 9.38 -0.52
CA VAL A 406 -39.36 9.41 0.89
C VAL A 406 -39.00 10.77 1.47
N ARG A 407 -40.03 11.63 1.53
CA ARG A 407 -40.04 12.97 2.09
C ARG A 407 -39.35 13.03 3.46
N SER A 408 -38.61 14.10 3.70
CA SER A 408 -37.60 14.26 4.75
C SER A 408 -38.14 14.39 6.19
N GLY A 409 -38.85 13.36 6.69
CA GLY A 409 -39.39 13.32 8.07
C GLY A 409 -38.57 12.50 9.07
N THR A 410 -38.11 11.31 8.70
CA THR A 410 -37.63 10.28 9.65
C THR A 410 -36.17 10.40 10.08
N ARG A 411 -35.32 11.15 9.36
CA ARG A 411 -33.91 11.37 9.76
C ARG A 411 -33.72 12.27 11.00
N ARG A 412 -34.74 13.03 11.40
CA ARG A 412 -34.69 13.88 12.61
C ARG A 412 -34.92 13.06 13.87
N TRP A 413 -35.94 12.20 13.85
CA TRP A 413 -36.36 11.36 14.99
C TRP A 413 -35.28 10.40 15.48
N PHE A 414 -34.53 9.76 14.58
CA PHE A 414 -33.48 8.81 14.96
C PHE A 414 -32.22 9.49 15.53
N ARG A 415 -32.01 10.78 15.25
CA ARG A 415 -30.84 11.54 15.76
C ARG A 415 -31.04 12.00 17.20
N GLU A 416 -32.28 12.20 17.64
CA GLU A 416 -32.62 12.74 18.97
C GLU A 416 -32.72 11.67 20.08
N ARG A 417 -32.64 10.37 19.77
CA ARG A 417 -32.70 9.27 20.76
C ARG A 417 -31.41 8.46 20.98
N VAL A 418 -30.34 8.75 20.24
CA VAL A 418 -29.05 8.03 20.37
C VAL A 418 -27.95 8.91 21.01
N SER A 419 -28.22 10.18 21.32
CA SER A 419 -27.27 11.10 21.99
C SER A 419 -27.40 11.14 23.52
N LEU A 420 -28.16 10.23 24.14
CA LEU A 420 -28.32 10.12 25.59
C LEU A 420 -27.69 8.81 26.08
N GLY A 421 -26.42 8.87 26.48
CA GLY A 421 -25.76 7.75 27.16
C GLY A 421 -24.36 7.36 26.68
N LEU A 422 -23.44 8.32 26.48
CA LEU A 422 -22.01 8.16 26.79
C LEU A 422 -21.28 9.51 26.63
N ASN A 423 -21.20 10.29 27.71
CA ASN A 423 -20.29 11.45 27.84
C ASN A 423 -20.22 11.88 29.32
N HIS A 424 -19.82 10.97 30.21
CA HIS A 424 -19.51 11.30 31.60
C HIS A 424 -18.51 10.32 32.25
N PHE A 425 -17.30 10.22 31.69
CA PHE A 425 -16.12 9.82 32.45
C PHE A 425 -14.83 10.26 31.72
N TRP A 426 -13.99 11.02 32.42
CA TRP A 426 -12.64 11.47 32.04
C TRP A 426 -12.46 12.47 30.88
N THR A 427 -12.65 13.75 31.19
CA THR A 427 -11.58 14.76 31.04
C THR A 427 -11.70 15.77 32.18
N LEU A 428 -10.71 15.86 33.06
CA LEU A 428 -10.57 16.95 34.03
C LEU A 428 -9.39 17.83 33.60
N ALA A 429 -9.59 19.14 33.61
CA ALA A 429 -8.57 20.11 33.21
C ALA A 429 -7.69 20.57 34.39
N THR A 430 -6.56 21.18 34.09
CA THR A 430 -5.93 22.20 34.95
C THR A 430 -6.09 23.59 34.31
N PRO A 431 -6.19 24.67 35.11
CA PRO A 431 -6.77 25.96 34.69
C PRO A 431 -5.68 27.00 34.33
N ASP A 432 -5.90 28.27 33.92
CA ASP A 432 -7.04 29.22 33.86
C ASP A 432 -6.75 30.23 32.69
N GLY A 433 -7.60 31.16 32.23
CA GLY A 433 -8.97 31.55 32.62
C GLY A 433 -9.38 32.94 32.07
N GLY A 434 -10.70 33.19 31.90
CA GLY A 434 -11.33 34.49 31.54
C GLY A 434 -11.33 34.87 30.04
N SER A 435 -12.34 35.54 29.45
CA SER A 435 -13.67 36.07 29.87
C SER A 435 -14.45 36.45 28.57
N ARG A 436 -15.75 36.80 28.46
CA ARG A 436 -16.89 37.06 29.37
C ARG A 436 -18.24 37.02 28.58
N HIS A 437 -19.37 37.25 29.27
CA HIS A 437 -20.70 37.67 28.77
C HIS A 437 -21.67 36.69 28.05
N ASN A 438 -22.58 36.12 28.86
CA ASN A 438 -24.06 36.33 28.91
C ASN A 438 -24.89 36.51 27.62
N ALA A 439 -26.16 36.10 27.52
CA ALA A 439 -26.99 35.12 28.26
C ALA A 439 -28.37 34.96 27.53
N ASN A 440 -29.01 33.79 27.62
CA ASN A 440 -30.39 33.53 27.13
C ASN A 440 -31.47 34.14 28.07
N PRO A 441 -32.75 34.22 27.67
CA PRO A 441 -33.71 33.14 28.02
C PRO A 441 -34.82 32.87 26.96
N ALA A 442 -35.78 32.00 27.30
CA ALA A 442 -36.77 31.40 26.38
C ALA A 442 -38.24 31.69 26.78
N ALA A 443 -39.14 31.36 25.84
CA ALA A 443 -40.60 31.11 26.01
C ALA A 443 -41.51 32.28 26.44
N ALA A 444 -42.81 32.12 26.16
CA ALA A 444 -43.91 33.08 26.37
C ALA A 444 -45.26 32.32 26.47
N PRO A 445 -46.40 32.92 26.87
CA PRO A 445 -46.62 34.26 27.47
C PRO A 445 -47.48 34.30 28.76
N SER A 446 -47.47 35.47 29.46
CA SER A 446 -48.53 36.12 30.29
C SER A 446 -49.36 35.30 31.31
N SER A 447 -49.47 35.66 32.61
CA SER A 447 -50.12 36.90 33.10
C SER A 447 -49.78 37.29 34.57
N SER A 448 -49.95 38.58 34.90
CA SER A 448 -49.71 39.30 36.18
C SER A 448 -50.78 39.09 37.28
N PRO A 449 -50.81 39.78 38.47
CA PRO A 449 -49.85 40.79 39.05
C PRO A 449 -49.56 40.69 40.59
N ASP A 450 -48.81 41.70 41.09
CA ASP A 450 -48.79 42.33 42.44
C ASP A 450 -48.10 41.69 43.69
N GLY A 451 -47.40 42.55 44.45
CA GLY A 451 -47.15 42.39 45.90
C GLY A 451 -45.74 42.69 46.45
N SER A 452 -45.50 43.91 46.95
CA SER A 452 -44.35 44.36 47.79
C SER A 452 -44.24 43.57 49.13
N GLU A 453 -43.14 43.47 49.91
CA GLU A 453 -42.33 44.51 50.59
C GLU A 453 -41.02 43.97 51.27
N ALA A 454 -40.07 44.89 51.56
CA ALA A 454 -39.12 44.97 52.70
C ALA A 454 -38.04 43.89 53.07
N SER A 455 -36.77 44.27 52.80
CA SER A 455 -35.49 44.29 53.59
C SER A 455 -35.44 43.93 55.11
N PRO A 456 -34.25 43.91 55.78
CA PRO A 456 -32.93 43.27 55.47
C PRO A 456 -32.21 42.66 56.72
N GLU A 457 -31.00 42.07 56.60
CA GLU A 457 -29.86 42.38 57.53
C GLU A 457 -28.44 41.84 57.15
N GLN A 458 -27.43 42.64 57.51
CA GLN A 458 -26.02 42.33 57.92
C GLN A 458 -24.82 42.20 56.95
N GLN A 459 -23.64 42.45 57.55
CA GLN A 459 -22.48 43.23 57.07
C GLN A 459 -21.30 43.05 58.09
N GLN A 460 -20.00 43.40 57.91
CA GLN A 460 -19.13 43.94 56.83
C GLN A 460 -17.63 43.80 57.28
N ASN A 461 -16.65 44.24 56.45
CA ASN A 461 -15.30 44.75 56.82
C ASN A 461 -14.21 43.73 57.24
N ALA A 462 -12.88 43.94 57.04
CA ALA A 462 -12.01 44.92 56.34
C ALA A 462 -10.54 44.37 56.35
N ALA A 463 -9.42 44.93 55.84
CA ALA A 463 -9.00 45.75 54.69
C ALA A 463 -7.49 46.16 54.88
N CYS A 464 -6.68 46.22 53.80
CA CYS A 464 -5.44 47.06 53.61
C CYS A 464 -4.17 46.85 54.52
N SER A 465 -2.92 47.30 54.23
CA SER A 465 -2.36 48.17 53.15
C SER A 465 -0.81 48.11 52.93
N ALA A 466 -0.35 48.55 51.74
CA ALA A 466 0.84 49.41 51.41
C ALA A 466 2.36 48.99 51.38
N ASN A 467 3.00 49.41 50.25
CA ASN A 467 4.36 49.98 50.02
C ASN A 467 5.70 49.16 49.95
N ALA A 468 6.63 49.71 49.14
CA ALA A 468 8.04 49.30 48.87
C ALA A 468 9.05 50.14 49.73
N PRO A 469 10.42 50.13 49.58
CA PRO A 469 11.35 49.45 48.62
C PRO A 469 12.70 48.90 49.23
N GLY A 470 13.63 48.39 48.39
CA GLY A 470 15.09 48.70 48.50
C GLY A 470 16.14 47.69 49.04
N ASN A 471 17.22 47.50 48.23
CA ASN A 471 18.67 47.33 48.53
C ASN A 471 19.31 46.17 49.38
N ALA A 472 20.53 45.81 48.91
CA ALA A 472 21.72 45.28 49.63
C ALA A 472 21.71 43.81 50.17
N SER A 473 22.85 43.07 50.34
CA SER A 473 24.21 43.12 49.74
C SER A 473 25.12 41.96 50.27
N HIS A 474 26.08 41.46 49.46
CA HIS A 474 27.26 40.62 49.85
C HIS A 474 26.99 39.25 50.52
N THR A 475 27.87 38.22 50.52
CA THR A 475 29.34 38.12 50.29
C THR A 475 29.75 36.96 49.35
N ASP A 476 30.92 37.13 48.72
CA ASP A 476 31.75 36.14 47.99
C ASP A 476 32.86 35.59 48.98
N PRO A 477 33.78 34.63 48.69
CA PRO A 477 34.73 34.73 47.55
C PRO A 477 35.41 33.46 46.95
N SER A 478 35.83 33.56 45.67
CA SER A 478 37.13 33.12 45.09
C SER A 478 37.50 31.61 45.06
N THR A 479 38.21 31.00 44.08
CA THR A 479 38.92 31.40 42.82
C THR A 479 39.18 30.10 41.99
N ILE A 480 39.72 30.01 40.76
CA ILE A 480 40.40 30.97 39.86
C ILE A 480 39.92 30.87 38.38
N LYS A 481 40.79 30.60 37.39
CA LYS A 481 40.65 30.58 35.89
C LYS A 481 41.77 29.67 35.29
N PRO A 482 41.93 29.40 33.95
CA PRO A 482 41.36 30.05 32.74
C PRO A 482 40.85 29.06 31.64
N ARG A 483 40.58 29.43 30.37
CA ARG A 483 39.78 30.53 29.74
C ARG A 483 39.93 30.41 28.19
N ASN A 484 38.83 30.44 27.43
CA ASN A 484 38.61 31.14 26.12
C ASN A 484 37.31 30.59 25.47
N ALA A 485 36.23 31.36 25.24
CA ALA A 485 36.01 32.52 24.35
C ALA A 485 35.36 32.08 23.01
N ARG A 486 34.34 32.71 22.41
CA ARG A 486 33.62 33.99 22.64
C ARG A 486 32.26 33.96 21.90
N PHE A 487 31.27 34.78 22.31
CA PHE A 487 29.99 34.97 21.59
C PHE A 487 29.57 36.47 21.55
N ARG A 488 28.60 36.79 20.67
CA ARG A 488 27.80 38.04 20.50
C ARG A 488 28.39 39.23 19.70
N GLY A 489 27.63 39.65 18.67
CA GLY A 489 26.84 40.91 18.63
C GLY A 489 27.56 42.26 18.37
N GLY A 490 27.03 43.06 17.42
CA GLY A 490 27.39 44.49 17.20
C GLY A 490 26.64 45.45 18.16
N PRO A 491 26.33 46.73 17.80
CA PRO A 491 26.59 47.50 16.56
C PRO A 491 27.18 48.94 16.80
N ALA A 492 27.46 49.74 15.75
CA ALA A 492 27.47 51.24 15.80
C ALA A 492 27.57 51.92 14.41
N LYS A 493 27.21 53.22 14.36
CA LYS A 493 27.14 54.14 13.19
C LYS A 493 28.37 55.09 13.14
N PRO A 494 28.62 55.87 12.04
CA PRO A 494 28.29 57.31 12.09
C PRO A 494 27.79 57.91 10.74
N SER A 495 27.69 59.24 10.65
CA SER A 495 26.85 59.97 9.67
C SER A 495 27.44 61.29 9.12
N GLY A 496 27.06 61.67 7.89
CA GLY A 496 27.21 63.01 7.28
C GLY A 496 27.43 62.93 5.75
N GLN A 497 27.05 63.89 4.89
CA GLN A 497 26.22 65.12 5.04
C GLN A 497 25.80 65.65 3.63
N LYS A 498 24.70 66.41 3.54
CA LYS A 498 24.28 67.37 2.46
C LYS A 498 23.68 66.87 1.12
N SER A 499 22.58 67.53 0.74
CA SER A 499 21.90 67.57 -0.58
C SER A 499 22.44 68.75 -1.46
N PRO A 500 22.04 68.96 -2.73
CA PRO A 500 20.72 69.57 -3.06
C PRO A 500 20.04 69.18 -4.41
N THR A 501 18.74 69.54 -4.53
CA THR A 501 17.91 69.67 -5.76
C THR A 501 18.16 71.04 -6.46
N PRO A 502 17.64 71.41 -7.68
CA PRO A 502 16.23 71.38 -8.17
C PRO A 502 16.10 70.84 -9.64
N THR A 503 15.00 70.90 -10.44
CA THR A 503 13.77 71.74 -10.60
C THR A 503 12.74 70.89 -11.41
N GLY A 504 11.42 70.85 -11.18
CA GLY A 504 10.35 71.78 -11.66
C GLY A 504 10.05 71.64 -13.18
N VAL A 505 8.81 71.62 -13.74
CA VAL A 505 7.41 71.84 -13.28
C VAL A 505 6.40 71.23 -14.32
N GLN A 506 5.08 71.15 -13.99
CA GLN A 506 3.87 70.97 -14.86
C GLN A 506 3.35 69.52 -15.09
N ALA A 507 2.04 69.21 -15.20
CA ALA A 507 0.79 69.83 -14.70
C ALA A 507 -0.40 68.81 -14.80
N LEU A 508 -1.45 68.97 -13.97
CA LEU A 508 -2.80 68.31 -14.02
C LEU A 508 -3.88 69.43 -14.15
N PRO A 509 -5.23 69.22 -14.25
CA PRO A 509 -6.13 68.07 -13.93
C PRO A 509 -7.27 67.88 -15.02
N PRO A 510 -8.58 67.56 -14.78
CA PRO A 510 -9.33 66.94 -13.66
C PRO A 510 -10.42 65.84 -14.01
N ASP A 511 -10.92 65.15 -12.96
CA ASP A 511 -12.28 64.57 -12.70
C ASP A 511 -12.95 63.54 -13.66
N THR A 512 -13.79 62.56 -13.26
CA THR A 512 -14.72 62.38 -12.09
C THR A 512 -14.84 60.86 -11.68
N PRO A 513 -15.76 60.32 -10.81
CA PRO A 513 -15.31 59.50 -9.65
C PRO A 513 -15.82 58.03 -9.51
N GLN A 514 -15.09 57.28 -8.65
CA GLN A 514 -15.46 56.17 -7.73
C GLN A 514 -16.58 55.15 -8.07
N GLY A 515 -16.26 53.84 -7.98
CA GLY A 515 -17.25 52.75 -8.18
C GLY A 515 -16.89 51.31 -7.78
N ASN A 516 -16.23 51.09 -6.63
CA ASN A 516 -16.10 49.79 -5.90
C ASN A 516 -15.25 48.63 -6.45
N HIS A 517 -14.72 47.84 -5.50
CA HIS A 517 -13.72 46.78 -5.69
C HIS A 517 -14.32 45.39 -5.97
N SER A 518 -13.64 44.60 -6.80
CA SER A 518 -13.48 43.15 -6.57
C SER A 518 -12.08 42.70 -7.02
N SER A 519 -11.41 41.88 -6.21
CA SER A 519 -9.99 41.55 -6.37
C SER A 519 -9.78 40.35 -7.28
N THR A 520 -9.33 40.58 -8.52
CA THR A 520 -8.83 39.52 -9.42
C THR A 520 -7.32 39.36 -9.27
N ASN A 521 -6.88 38.16 -8.90
CA ASN A 521 -5.45 37.81 -8.86
C ASN A 521 -4.91 37.68 -10.30
N PHE A 522 -4.21 38.72 -10.77
CA PHE A 522 -3.50 38.68 -12.04
C PHE A 522 -2.34 37.66 -12.01
N ALA A 523 -2.36 36.72 -12.95
CA ALA A 523 -1.15 35.98 -13.32
C ALA A 523 -0.31 36.85 -14.26
N PRO A 524 0.99 37.11 -13.98
CA PRO A 524 1.84 37.84 -14.91
C PRO A 524 2.16 36.94 -16.12
N LYS A 525 1.89 37.45 -17.33
CA LYS A 525 2.41 36.86 -18.57
C LYS A 525 3.94 36.92 -18.53
N VAL A 526 4.58 35.76 -18.60
CA VAL A 526 6.01 35.66 -18.95
C VAL A 526 6.14 36.06 -20.43
N PRO A 527 7.11 36.90 -20.84
CA PRO A 527 7.34 37.15 -22.26
C PRO A 527 7.73 35.83 -22.95
N PRO A 528 7.26 35.55 -24.16
CA PRO A 528 7.69 34.36 -24.88
C PRO A 528 9.19 34.45 -25.13
N LEU A 529 9.90 33.35 -24.87
CA LEU A 529 11.20 33.11 -25.50
C LEU A 529 11.01 33.19 -27.02
N PRO A 530 12.01 33.67 -27.79
CA PRO A 530 11.90 33.68 -29.24
C PRO A 530 11.64 32.27 -29.73
N ASN A 531 10.57 32.10 -30.51
CA ASN A 531 10.29 30.82 -31.16
C ASN A 531 11.41 30.53 -32.16
N SER A 532 12.31 29.61 -31.82
CA SER A 532 13.03 28.85 -32.85
C SER A 532 11.97 28.15 -33.71
N PRO A 533 11.92 28.37 -35.05
CA PRO A 533 11.12 27.52 -35.91
C PRO A 533 11.58 26.06 -35.73
N SER A 534 10.66 25.09 -35.80
CA SER A 534 11.09 23.69 -35.73
C SER A 534 11.99 23.40 -36.94
N LEU A 535 13.02 22.57 -36.75
CA LEU A 535 13.98 22.30 -37.83
C LEU A 535 13.29 21.76 -39.10
N ALA A 536 12.21 21.00 -38.93
CA ALA A 536 11.33 20.54 -40.00
C ALA A 536 10.60 21.68 -40.74
N GLN A 537 10.16 22.73 -40.05
CA GLN A 537 9.55 23.91 -40.69
C GLN A 537 10.57 24.80 -41.41
N THR A 538 11.78 24.94 -40.86
CA THR A 538 12.85 25.75 -41.47
C THR A 538 13.28 25.19 -42.83
N ILE A 539 13.42 23.86 -42.93
CA ILE A 539 13.82 23.18 -44.19
C ILE A 539 12.70 23.23 -45.24
N GLY A 540 11.43 23.28 -44.83
CA GLY A 540 10.28 23.41 -45.73
C GLY A 540 10.15 24.76 -46.46
N MET A 541 10.91 25.80 -46.05
CA MET A 541 10.89 27.10 -46.73
C MET A 541 11.89 27.21 -47.90
N ASP A 542 12.88 26.33 -47.98
CA ASP A 542 13.91 26.35 -49.03
C ASP A 542 13.52 25.63 -50.33
N GLU A 543 12.32 25.04 -50.41
CA GLU A 543 11.85 24.39 -51.65
C GLU A 543 11.53 25.42 -52.77
N SER A 544 11.52 26.71 -52.43
CA SER A 544 11.52 27.83 -53.39
C SER A 544 12.90 28.15 -54.01
N SER A 545 13.97 27.55 -53.48
CA SER A 545 15.38 27.88 -53.78
C SER A 545 16.02 26.95 -54.83
N GLY A 546 15.30 25.98 -55.39
CA GLY A 546 15.72 25.15 -56.55
C GLY A 546 16.91 24.20 -56.35
N VAL A 547 17.56 24.22 -55.18
CA VAL A 547 18.69 23.35 -54.81
C VAL A 547 18.22 22.38 -53.74
N MET A 548 18.12 21.09 -54.08
CA MET A 548 17.84 20.04 -53.10
C MET A 548 19.07 19.83 -52.20
N PRO A 549 18.97 19.99 -50.86
CA PRO A 549 20.07 19.68 -49.96
C PRO A 549 20.35 18.16 -49.96
N SER A 550 21.62 17.77 -49.85
CA SER A 550 21.99 16.36 -49.76
C SER A 550 21.50 15.75 -48.44
N GLY A 551 21.26 14.43 -48.42
CA GLY A 551 20.86 13.73 -47.18
C GLY A 551 21.88 13.92 -46.04
N ASP A 552 23.16 14.09 -46.37
CA ASP A 552 24.20 14.38 -45.38
C ASP A 552 24.12 15.81 -44.82
N ASP A 553 23.72 16.80 -45.64
CA ASP A 553 23.50 18.18 -45.20
C ASP A 553 22.31 18.25 -44.23
N ILE A 554 21.26 17.47 -44.50
CA ILE A 554 20.09 17.36 -43.63
C ILE A 554 20.47 16.78 -42.26
N ILE A 555 21.27 15.70 -42.20
CA ILE A 555 21.71 15.11 -40.92
C ILE A 555 22.65 16.06 -40.15
N ASN A 556 23.50 16.82 -40.83
CA ASN A 556 24.42 17.76 -40.17
C ASN A 556 23.69 18.84 -39.34
N ASN A 557 22.44 19.16 -39.70
CA ASN A 557 21.61 20.13 -38.96
C ASN A 557 21.16 19.65 -37.57
N TYR A 558 21.20 18.34 -37.27
CA TYR A 558 20.77 17.79 -35.97
C TYR A 558 21.84 17.85 -34.87
N ILE A 559 23.04 18.35 -35.17
CA ILE A 559 24.17 18.52 -34.23
C ILE A 559 24.44 17.26 -33.38
N LEU A 560 24.49 16.10 -34.05
CA LEU A 560 24.69 14.79 -33.43
C LEU A 560 26.19 14.50 -33.20
N PRO A 561 26.57 13.77 -32.12
CA PRO A 561 27.95 13.34 -31.93
C PRO A 561 28.37 12.34 -33.03
N ARG A 562 29.68 12.28 -33.29
CA ARG A 562 30.31 11.31 -34.20
C ARG A 562 31.33 10.49 -33.39
N PRO A 563 31.26 9.13 -33.39
CA PRO A 563 30.30 8.27 -34.10
C PRO A 563 28.86 8.47 -33.62
N LEU A 564 27.89 8.16 -34.50
CA LEU A 564 26.47 8.32 -34.21
C LEU A 564 26.05 7.42 -33.02
N PRO A 565 25.13 7.88 -32.15
CA PRO A 565 24.62 7.07 -31.04
C PRO A 565 23.98 5.76 -31.51
N LEU A 566 24.12 4.69 -30.71
CA LEU A 566 23.59 3.36 -31.02
C LEU A 566 22.06 3.35 -31.21
N TRP A 567 21.33 4.24 -30.53
CA TRP A 567 19.88 4.39 -30.68
C TRP A 567 19.43 5.07 -31.98
N LEU A 568 20.35 5.57 -32.82
CA LEU A 568 20.05 6.00 -34.20
C LEU A 568 20.41 4.94 -35.26
N ASN A 569 20.89 3.75 -34.85
CA ASN A 569 21.18 2.67 -35.78
C ASN A 569 19.96 1.71 -35.87
N ALA A 570 19.35 1.64 -37.05
CA ALA A 570 18.13 0.86 -37.30
C ALA A 570 18.19 -0.62 -36.86
N ASN A 571 19.39 -1.20 -36.79
CA ASN A 571 19.61 -2.57 -36.29
C ASN A 571 19.19 -2.77 -34.83
N TYR A 572 19.30 -1.75 -33.98
CA TYR A 572 19.01 -1.77 -32.53
C TYR A 572 17.67 -1.12 -32.18
N VAL A 573 17.04 -0.46 -33.16
CA VAL A 573 15.81 0.34 -33.01
C VAL A 573 14.55 -0.53 -33.20
N LYS A 574 14.67 -1.81 -32.83
CA LYS A 574 13.62 -2.84 -32.98
C LYS A 574 12.60 -2.76 -31.84
N HIS A 575 11.37 -3.18 -32.13
CA HIS A 575 10.25 -3.18 -31.20
C HIS A 575 9.83 -4.61 -30.85
N ILE A 576 9.17 -4.80 -29.70
CA ILE A 576 8.62 -6.10 -29.28
C ILE A 576 7.32 -6.38 -30.04
N VAL A 577 6.43 -5.39 -30.07
CA VAL A 577 5.14 -5.51 -30.75
C VAL A 577 5.32 -5.26 -32.24
N LYS A 578 4.96 -6.24 -33.06
CA LYS A 578 4.80 -6.09 -34.52
C LYS A 578 3.34 -5.77 -34.81
N GLY A 579 2.99 -4.50 -34.96
CA GLY A 579 1.62 -4.08 -35.22
C GLY A 579 1.43 -2.56 -35.19
N ASN A 580 0.21 -2.10 -35.49
CA ASN A 580 -0.13 -0.69 -35.48
C ASN A 580 -0.35 -0.17 -34.04
N PHE A 581 0.69 0.46 -33.48
CA PHE A 581 0.68 1.06 -32.14
C PHE A 581 -0.41 2.13 -31.93
N MET A 582 -0.95 2.77 -32.99
CA MET A 582 -2.06 3.74 -32.85
C MET A 582 -3.31 3.12 -32.22
N THR A 583 -3.52 1.81 -32.35
CA THR A 583 -4.67 1.13 -31.75
C THR A 583 -4.63 1.11 -30.21
N LEU A 584 -3.45 1.22 -29.60
CA LEU A 584 -3.26 1.33 -28.15
C LEU A 584 -3.50 2.76 -27.63
N SER A 585 -3.13 3.76 -28.44
CA SER A 585 -3.33 5.19 -28.16
C SER A 585 -4.76 5.68 -28.46
N ALA A 586 -5.54 4.93 -29.23
CA ALA A 586 -6.89 5.29 -29.65
C ALA A 586 -7.91 5.27 -28.49
N ARG A 587 -8.57 6.41 -28.24
CA ARG A 587 -9.63 6.51 -27.22
C ARG A 587 -10.82 5.59 -27.54
N PRO A 588 -11.27 4.73 -26.61
CA PRO A 588 -12.50 3.96 -26.77
C PRO A 588 -13.72 4.86 -26.96
N LYS A 589 -14.63 4.50 -27.88
CA LYS A 589 -15.80 5.33 -28.24
C LYS A 589 -16.78 5.64 -27.10
N THR A 590 -16.73 4.87 -26.00
CA THR A 590 -17.58 5.01 -24.82
C THR A 590 -16.96 5.81 -23.67
N VAL A 591 -15.65 6.06 -23.72
CA VAL A 591 -14.88 6.69 -22.62
C VAL A 591 -14.71 8.19 -22.90
N GLU A 592 -14.99 9.01 -21.89
CA GLU A 592 -14.86 10.47 -21.97
C GLU A 592 -13.38 10.89 -22.11
N GLN A 593 -13.12 12.08 -22.69
CA GLN A 593 -11.77 12.51 -23.04
C GLN A 593 -10.87 12.72 -21.81
N GLY A 594 -11.40 13.34 -20.75
CA GLY A 594 -10.68 13.54 -19.49
C GLY A 594 -10.29 12.23 -18.83
N GLU A 595 -11.24 11.30 -18.71
CA GLU A 595 -11.01 9.93 -18.20
C GLU A 595 -9.92 9.20 -18.99
N TRP A 596 -9.95 9.28 -20.33
CA TRP A 596 -8.92 8.67 -21.17
C TRP A 596 -7.55 9.30 -20.97
N ILE A 597 -7.46 10.63 -20.90
CA ILE A 597 -6.20 11.33 -20.63
C ILE A 597 -5.67 10.95 -19.24
N ALA A 598 -6.54 10.88 -18.22
CA ALA A 598 -6.15 10.49 -16.86
C ALA A 598 -5.55 9.07 -16.84
N HIS A 599 -6.21 8.11 -17.50
CA HIS A 599 -5.68 6.75 -17.67
C HIS A 599 -4.31 6.74 -18.35
N GLN A 600 -4.16 7.48 -19.46
CA GLN A 600 -2.90 7.54 -20.20
C GLN A 600 -1.77 8.21 -19.40
N VAL A 601 -2.05 9.24 -18.59
CA VAL A 601 -1.06 9.83 -17.67
C VAL A 601 -0.52 8.78 -16.69
N VAL A 602 -1.40 8.02 -16.03
CA VAL A 602 -1.02 7.00 -15.05
C VAL A 602 -0.23 5.86 -15.70
N GLU A 603 -0.69 5.37 -16.86
CA GLU A 603 -0.08 4.25 -17.56
C GLU A 603 1.32 4.58 -18.09
N HIS A 604 1.48 5.73 -18.76
CA HIS A 604 2.79 6.16 -19.27
C HIS A 604 3.78 6.50 -18.15
N TYR A 605 3.30 7.07 -17.04
CA TYR A 605 4.12 7.30 -15.85
C TYR A 605 4.64 5.99 -15.25
N ARG A 606 3.76 5.00 -15.08
CA ARG A 606 4.12 3.67 -14.56
C ARG A 606 5.17 2.99 -15.44
N ASN A 607 4.97 3.03 -16.77
CA ASN A 607 5.88 2.40 -17.72
C ASN A 607 7.25 3.10 -17.75
N LEU A 608 7.30 4.44 -17.74
CA LEU A 608 8.55 5.19 -17.63
C LEU A 608 9.29 4.87 -16.32
N TRP A 609 8.57 4.85 -15.19
CA TRP A 609 9.19 4.66 -13.87
C TRP A 609 9.90 3.30 -13.73
N ASN A 610 9.40 2.26 -14.42
CA ASN A 610 10.08 0.97 -14.46
C ASN A 610 11.48 1.05 -15.07
N PHE A 611 11.71 1.87 -16.10
CA PHE A 611 13.05 2.09 -16.67
C PHE A 611 13.92 2.98 -15.77
N VAL A 612 13.35 4.01 -15.15
CA VAL A 612 14.07 4.86 -14.20
C VAL A 612 14.59 4.06 -13.00
N ARG A 613 13.83 3.06 -12.54
CA ARG A 613 14.28 2.14 -11.47
C ARG A 613 15.58 1.43 -11.83
N VAL A 614 15.74 0.94 -13.07
CA VAL A 614 16.95 0.21 -13.51
C VAL A 614 18.22 1.06 -13.36
N ILE A 615 18.16 2.37 -13.65
CA ILE A 615 19.31 3.27 -13.55
C ILE A 615 19.49 3.91 -12.16
N HIS A 616 18.49 3.82 -11.29
CA HIS A 616 18.53 4.23 -9.88
C HIS A 616 18.91 3.08 -8.94
N GLU A 617 18.77 1.84 -9.39
CA GLU A 617 19.27 0.65 -8.71
C GLU A 617 20.79 0.77 -8.51
N LYS A 618 21.27 0.29 -7.37
CA LYS A 618 22.69 0.32 -7.01
C LYS A 618 23.26 -1.08 -7.23
N GLU A 619 24.34 -1.16 -7.98
CA GLU A 619 25.18 -2.35 -7.99
C GLU A 619 25.77 -2.57 -6.58
N GLU A 620 26.01 -3.83 -6.21
CA GLU A 620 26.33 -4.21 -4.81
C GLU A 620 27.56 -3.48 -4.23
N ASP A 621 28.51 -3.10 -5.09
CA ASP A 621 29.73 -2.36 -4.74
C ASP A 621 29.83 -0.96 -5.43
N GLY A 622 28.76 -0.45 -6.04
CA GLY A 622 28.79 0.75 -6.91
C GLY A 622 27.81 1.89 -6.53
N PRO A 623 28.07 3.15 -6.97
CA PRO A 623 27.03 4.17 -7.02
C PRO A 623 25.95 3.78 -8.06
N SER A 624 24.74 4.31 -7.94
CA SER A 624 23.68 4.08 -8.95
C SER A 624 24.15 4.53 -10.34
N ILE A 625 23.75 3.79 -11.38
CA ILE A 625 24.23 4.03 -12.76
C ILE A 625 24.02 5.49 -13.18
N CYS A 626 22.83 6.03 -12.92
CA CYS A 626 22.59 7.47 -12.90
C CYS A 626 22.87 8.04 -11.51
N ASN A 627 23.85 8.93 -11.40
CA ASN A 627 24.21 9.63 -10.18
C ASN A 627 24.78 11.04 -10.48
N PRO A 628 25.04 11.89 -9.48
CA PRO A 628 25.53 13.25 -9.73
C PRO A 628 26.93 13.39 -10.33
N THR A 629 27.76 12.33 -10.36
CA THR A 629 29.07 12.36 -11.04
C THR A 629 28.99 11.84 -12.47
N THR A 630 28.16 10.84 -12.75
CA THR A 630 27.92 10.36 -14.14
C THR A 630 27.00 11.30 -14.92
N CYS A 631 25.94 11.81 -14.29
CA CYS A 631 24.93 12.68 -14.88
C CYS A 631 24.73 13.96 -14.04
N PRO A 632 25.71 14.90 -14.05
CA PRO A 632 25.69 16.12 -13.23
C PRO A 632 24.58 17.12 -13.59
N ARG A 633 23.94 16.96 -14.75
CA ARG A 633 22.76 17.73 -15.19
C ARG A 633 21.78 16.83 -15.93
N MET A 634 20.49 17.10 -15.78
CA MET A 634 19.44 16.50 -16.61
C MET A 634 19.50 17.08 -18.04
N SER A 635 19.90 16.27 -19.03
CA SER A 635 20.14 16.74 -20.40
C SER A 635 19.89 15.69 -21.48
N ALA A 636 19.60 16.16 -22.70
CA ALA A 636 19.53 15.39 -23.93
C ALA A 636 20.73 15.77 -24.82
N GLY A 637 21.84 15.05 -24.69
CA GLY A 637 23.10 15.36 -25.36
C GLY A 637 23.82 16.59 -24.77
N SER A 638 24.77 17.15 -25.52
CA SER A 638 25.60 18.27 -25.04
C SER A 638 24.87 19.61 -25.02
N ASN A 639 23.92 19.82 -25.93
CA ASN A 639 23.39 21.15 -26.25
C ASN A 639 22.03 21.45 -25.60
N HIS A 640 21.27 20.41 -25.20
CA HIS A 640 19.95 20.58 -24.58
C HIS A 640 19.98 20.19 -23.11
N SER A 641 19.98 21.20 -22.24
CA SER A 641 19.87 21.03 -20.78
C SER A 641 18.44 21.31 -20.31
N PHE A 642 17.91 20.48 -19.40
CA PHE A 642 16.56 20.62 -18.87
C PHE A 642 16.60 21.19 -17.44
N THR A 643 16.16 22.44 -17.31
CA THR A 643 16.02 23.10 -16.01
C THR A 643 14.72 22.70 -15.29
N TRP A 644 14.79 22.64 -13.96
CA TRP A 644 13.65 22.50 -13.06
C TRP A 644 13.29 23.87 -12.45
N LEU A 645 12.01 24.14 -12.20
CA LEU A 645 11.58 25.39 -11.54
C LEU A 645 11.56 25.19 -10.02
N ASN A 646 12.34 26.00 -9.30
CA ASN A 646 12.38 25.95 -7.85
C ASN A 646 11.13 26.61 -7.21
N ASN A 647 11.02 26.59 -5.87
CA ASN A 647 9.91 27.20 -5.14
C ASN A 647 9.76 28.73 -5.35
N ARG A 648 10.81 29.41 -5.81
CA ARG A 648 10.80 30.83 -6.20
C ARG A 648 10.49 31.06 -7.69
N ARG A 649 10.20 30.00 -8.44
CA ARG A 649 9.98 29.97 -9.91
C ARG A 649 11.21 30.34 -10.73
N GLU A 650 12.40 30.17 -10.17
CA GLU A 650 13.67 30.35 -10.85
C GLU A 650 14.06 29.02 -11.53
N PRO A 651 14.55 29.02 -12.79
CA PRO A 651 15.08 27.82 -13.43
C PRO A 651 16.43 27.44 -12.81
N VAL A 652 16.56 26.17 -12.40
CA VAL A 652 17.75 25.61 -11.77
C VAL A 652 18.15 24.33 -12.53
N GLU A 653 19.44 24.19 -12.85
CA GLU A 653 19.99 22.92 -13.33
C GLU A 653 20.19 21.96 -12.15
N LEU A 654 19.77 20.71 -12.31
CA LEU A 654 19.87 19.67 -11.29
C LEU A 654 20.50 18.40 -11.87
N PRO A 655 21.24 17.62 -11.06
CA PRO A 655 21.68 16.27 -11.43
C PRO A 655 20.51 15.43 -11.91
N ALA A 656 20.73 14.58 -12.92
CA ALA A 656 19.63 13.85 -13.55
C ALA A 656 18.89 12.92 -12.59
N SER A 657 19.63 12.26 -11.69
CA SER A 657 19.07 11.41 -10.62
C SER A 657 18.16 12.20 -9.66
N GLU A 658 18.54 13.43 -9.32
CA GLU A 658 17.72 14.30 -8.45
C GLU A 658 16.50 14.84 -9.20
N TYR A 659 16.67 15.25 -10.46
CA TYR A 659 15.57 15.68 -11.33
C TYR A 659 14.52 14.56 -11.46
N MET A 660 14.92 13.32 -11.71
CA MET A 660 13.99 12.18 -11.81
C MET A 660 13.25 11.89 -10.49
N ALA A 661 13.94 12.00 -9.34
CA ALA A 661 13.30 11.84 -8.03
C ALA A 661 12.32 12.98 -7.70
N LEU A 662 12.63 14.22 -8.08
CA LEU A 662 11.71 15.36 -7.94
C LEU A 662 10.53 15.25 -8.89
N MET A 663 10.77 14.82 -10.13
CA MET A 663 9.74 14.51 -11.12
C MET A 663 8.77 13.44 -10.61
N GLN A 664 9.28 12.35 -10.03
CA GLN A 664 8.48 11.29 -9.43
C GLN A 664 7.56 11.84 -8.34
N ARG A 665 8.14 12.56 -7.36
CA ARG A 665 7.39 13.14 -6.25
C ARG A 665 6.36 14.17 -6.72
N TRP A 666 6.69 14.94 -7.75
CA TRP A 666 5.78 15.94 -8.33
C TRP A 666 4.63 15.29 -9.13
N ILE A 667 4.89 14.28 -9.97
CA ILE A 667 3.86 13.56 -10.72
C ILE A 667 2.95 12.76 -9.77
N SER A 668 3.52 11.97 -8.84
CA SER A 668 2.72 11.23 -7.85
C SER A 668 1.84 12.18 -7.04
N GLY A 669 2.41 13.28 -6.52
CA GLY A 669 1.66 14.30 -5.78
C GLY A 669 0.61 15.06 -6.61
N LYS A 670 0.57 14.89 -7.94
CA LYS A 670 -0.53 15.34 -8.80
C LYS A 670 -1.58 14.27 -9.05
N ILE A 671 -1.16 13.02 -9.24
CA ILE A 671 -2.07 11.87 -9.44
C ILE A 671 -2.83 11.53 -8.16
N ASP A 672 -2.18 11.65 -6.98
CA ASP A 672 -2.78 11.39 -5.67
C ASP A 672 -3.71 12.53 -5.19
N ASP A 673 -3.67 13.70 -5.84
CA ASP A 673 -4.49 14.86 -5.49
C ASP A 673 -5.90 14.73 -6.08
N THR A 674 -6.85 14.34 -5.22
CA THR A 674 -8.27 14.15 -5.58
C THR A 674 -8.97 15.41 -6.11
N THR A 675 -8.36 16.60 -6.00
CA THR A 675 -8.88 17.83 -6.60
C THR A 675 -8.45 18.02 -8.06
N ILE A 676 -7.43 17.29 -8.51
CA ILE A 676 -6.88 17.31 -9.88
C ILE A 676 -7.26 16.03 -10.62
N PHE A 677 -7.15 14.88 -9.94
CA PHE A 677 -7.56 13.56 -10.42
C PHE A 677 -8.68 13.03 -9.51
N PRO A 678 -9.95 13.38 -9.78
CA PRO A 678 -11.08 12.88 -8.99
C PRO A 678 -11.18 11.35 -9.05
N THR A 679 -11.43 10.72 -7.91
CA THR A 679 -11.53 9.26 -7.77
C THR A 679 -12.92 8.78 -7.35
N ASP A 680 -13.91 9.67 -7.24
CA ASP A 680 -15.29 9.30 -6.88
C ASP A 680 -15.99 8.66 -8.10
N PRO A 681 -16.41 7.38 -8.04
CA PRO A 681 -17.16 6.73 -9.11
C PRO A 681 -18.51 7.40 -9.43
N SER A 682 -19.00 8.30 -8.57
CA SER A 682 -20.22 9.07 -8.84
C SER A 682 -20.02 10.24 -9.81
N GLY A 683 -18.78 10.70 -10.01
CA GLY A 683 -18.42 11.77 -10.95
C GLY A 683 -18.19 11.30 -12.39
N VAL A 684 -17.79 10.04 -12.59
CA VAL A 684 -17.36 9.48 -13.88
C VAL A 684 -18.46 9.58 -14.95
N SER A 685 -18.12 10.13 -16.11
CA SER A 685 -19.02 10.31 -17.25
C SER A 685 -18.63 9.47 -18.47
N TYR A 686 -19.63 9.04 -19.24
CA TYR A 686 -19.43 8.40 -20.55
C TYR A 686 -19.35 9.41 -21.69
N ALA A 687 -18.66 9.02 -22.77
CA ALA A 687 -18.57 9.78 -24.02
C ALA A 687 -19.96 10.10 -24.61
N HIS A 688 -20.04 11.23 -25.32
CA HIS A 688 -21.23 11.55 -26.12
C HIS A 688 -21.34 10.62 -27.33
N ASN A 689 -22.55 10.18 -27.67
CA ASN A 689 -22.80 9.49 -28.93
C ASN A 689 -23.02 10.52 -30.05
N PRO A 690 -22.09 10.65 -31.02
CA PRO A 690 -22.16 11.68 -32.07
C PRO A 690 -23.37 11.49 -33.01
N ASN A 691 -23.98 10.30 -33.04
CA ASN A 691 -25.16 10.02 -33.86
C ASN A 691 -26.48 10.45 -33.21
N ILE A 692 -26.47 10.87 -31.94
CA ILE A 692 -27.67 11.22 -31.16
C ILE A 692 -27.66 12.71 -30.76
N ILE A 693 -26.48 13.28 -30.52
CA ILE A 693 -26.32 14.64 -30.00
C ILE A 693 -25.19 15.34 -30.75
N THR A 694 -25.54 16.37 -31.55
CA THR A 694 -24.57 17.22 -32.28
C THR A 694 -23.97 18.34 -31.42
N THR A 695 -24.62 18.69 -30.30
CA THR A 695 -24.26 19.80 -29.42
C THR A 695 -24.03 19.27 -28.00
N PRO A 696 -22.82 19.38 -27.40
CA PRO A 696 -22.53 18.76 -26.10
C PRO A 696 -23.53 19.21 -25.03
N LEU A 697 -23.95 18.29 -24.15
CA LEU A 697 -25.07 18.51 -23.23
C LEU A 697 -24.81 19.65 -22.22
N SER A 698 -23.55 20.01 -21.99
CA SER A 698 -23.12 21.20 -21.26
C SER A 698 -23.65 22.51 -21.88
N GLN A 699 -23.62 22.66 -23.20
CA GLN A 699 -24.14 23.85 -23.91
C GLN A 699 -25.68 23.92 -23.91
N LEU A 700 -26.36 22.79 -23.82
CA LEU A 700 -27.82 22.72 -23.66
C LEU A 700 -28.28 23.05 -22.23
N SER A 701 -27.39 22.88 -21.25
CA SER A 701 -27.70 23.10 -19.82
C SER A 701 -27.48 24.55 -19.39
N ASN A 702 -26.36 25.18 -19.81
CA ASN A 702 -26.01 26.56 -19.52
C ASN A 702 -25.41 27.23 -20.78
N PRO A 703 -26.17 28.02 -21.57
CA PRO A 703 -25.75 28.59 -22.86
C PRO A 703 -24.62 29.66 -22.85
N GLY A 704 -23.79 29.72 -21.80
CA GLY A 704 -22.71 30.71 -21.67
C GLY A 704 -21.53 30.25 -20.81
N GLU A 705 -21.46 28.98 -20.43
CA GLU A 705 -20.41 28.43 -19.58
C GLU A 705 -19.36 27.70 -20.43
N ALA A 706 -18.07 27.98 -20.21
CA ALA A 706 -16.99 27.36 -20.99
C ALA A 706 -17.01 25.82 -20.87
N ASP A 707 -16.99 25.13 -22.01
CA ASP A 707 -16.86 23.67 -22.07
C ASP A 707 -15.38 23.30 -22.14
N TYR A 708 -14.94 22.36 -21.31
CA TYR A 708 -13.54 21.96 -21.22
C TYR A 708 -13.42 20.45 -20.97
N VAL A 709 -12.25 19.91 -21.33
CA VAL A 709 -11.95 18.46 -21.27
C VAL A 709 -12.10 17.94 -19.84
N GLY A 710 -12.87 16.86 -19.65
CA GLY A 710 -13.10 16.27 -18.34
C GLY A 710 -14.14 16.95 -17.45
N LYS A 711 -14.74 18.09 -17.86
CA LYS A 711 -15.75 18.82 -17.08
C LYS A 711 -16.90 17.92 -16.57
N ARG A 712 -17.40 17.05 -17.45
CA ARG A 712 -18.49 16.11 -17.15
C ARG A 712 -18.10 14.98 -16.20
N SER A 713 -16.81 14.71 -16.06
CA SER A 713 -16.23 13.67 -15.20
C SER A 713 -15.68 14.25 -13.88
N GLY A 714 -15.88 15.55 -13.64
CA GLY A 714 -15.46 16.25 -12.42
C GLY A 714 -14.01 16.75 -12.41
N PHE A 715 -13.27 16.64 -13.51
CA PHE A 715 -11.91 17.21 -13.61
C PHE A 715 -11.97 18.75 -13.58
N PRO A 716 -10.95 19.44 -13.02
CA PRO A 716 -10.89 20.90 -13.02
C PRO A 716 -10.52 21.48 -14.40
N GLU A 717 -10.86 22.73 -14.66
CA GLU A 717 -10.57 23.44 -15.92
C GLU A 717 -9.08 23.38 -16.35
N LYS A 718 -8.15 23.39 -15.39
CA LYS A 718 -6.70 23.31 -15.63
C LYS A 718 -6.15 21.88 -15.78
N PHE A 719 -7.01 20.86 -15.75
CA PHE A 719 -6.59 19.45 -15.84
C PHE A 719 -5.74 19.16 -17.08
N LEU A 720 -6.16 19.68 -18.24
CA LEU A 720 -5.44 19.48 -19.50
C LEU A 720 -4.03 20.09 -19.48
N GLU A 721 -3.88 21.30 -18.93
CA GLU A 721 -2.58 21.97 -18.79
C GLU A 721 -1.64 21.18 -17.87
N VAL A 722 -2.16 20.65 -16.76
CA VAL A 722 -1.41 19.81 -15.82
C VAL A 722 -0.96 18.51 -16.50
N CYS A 723 -1.84 17.86 -17.28
CA CYS A 723 -1.49 16.65 -18.03
C CYS A 723 -0.40 16.92 -19.08
N GLN A 724 -0.48 18.02 -19.83
CA GLN A 724 0.58 18.47 -20.75
C GLN A 724 1.89 18.76 -20.02
N MET A 725 1.86 19.32 -18.81
CA MET A 725 3.08 19.47 -17.99
C MET A 725 3.65 18.10 -17.58
N ILE A 726 2.82 17.15 -17.18
CA ILE A 726 3.25 15.78 -16.82
C ILE A 726 3.89 15.07 -18.03
N PHE A 727 3.26 15.10 -19.21
CA PHE A 727 3.82 14.52 -20.43
C PHE A 727 5.15 15.17 -20.85
N ARG A 728 5.29 16.50 -20.77
CA ARG A 728 6.59 17.17 -20.98
C ARG A 728 7.68 16.66 -20.04
N GLN A 729 7.36 16.47 -18.76
CA GLN A 729 8.33 15.96 -17.79
C GLN A 729 8.74 14.52 -18.11
N MET A 730 7.78 13.66 -18.49
CA MET A 730 8.06 12.29 -18.91
C MET A 730 8.92 12.24 -20.19
N PHE A 731 8.66 13.09 -21.18
CA PHE A 731 9.47 13.18 -22.40
C PHE A 731 10.93 13.55 -22.11
N ARG A 732 11.18 14.52 -21.22
CA ARG A 732 12.54 14.91 -20.82
C ARG A 732 13.33 13.76 -20.21
N VAL A 733 12.68 12.94 -19.39
CA VAL A 733 13.31 11.74 -18.81
C VAL A 733 13.57 10.70 -19.90
N TYR A 734 12.60 10.39 -20.77
CA TYR A 734 12.86 9.49 -21.91
C TYR A 734 14.05 9.97 -22.76
N ALA A 735 14.10 11.24 -23.15
CA ALA A 735 15.21 11.79 -23.91
C ALA A 735 16.56 11.58 -23.17
N HIS A 736 16.60 11.81 -21.86
CA HIS A 736 17.79 11.53 -21.06
C HIS A 736 18.17 10.03 -21.03
N LEU A 737 17.19 9.11 -20.89
CA LEU A 737 17.45 7.67 -20.95
C LEU A 737 18.10 7.26 -22.28
N TYR A 738 17.64 7.80 -23.41
CA TYR A 738 18.26 7.52 -24.71
C TYR A 738 19.67 8.14 -24.83
N TRP A 739 19.82 9.41 -24.47
CA TRP A 739 21.08 10.12 -24.63
C TRP A 739 22.20 9.68 -23.68
N ALA A 740 21.88 9.27 -22.44
CA ALA A 740 22.87 8.92 -21.41
C ALA A 740 22.94 7.43 -21.08
N HIS A 741 21.84 6.67 -21.21
CA HIS A 741 21.72 5.31 -20.64
C HIS A 741 21.33 4.21 -21.63
N PHE A 742 21.17 4.51 -22.92
CA PHE A 742 20.74 3.52 -23.91
C PHE A 742 21.74 2.35 -24.03
N THR A 743 23.04 2.65 -24.10
CA THR A 743 24.08 1.62 -24.16
C THR A 743 24.20 0.89 -22.82
N GLU A 744 24.41 1.69 -21.75
CA GLU A 744 24.60 1.21 -20.38
C GLU A 744 23.50 1.80 -19.47
N PRO A 745 22.53 1.00 -18.99
CA PRO A 745 22.49 -0.46 -19.02
C PRO A 745 21.60 -1.07 -20.12
N PHE A 746 20.72 -0.30 -20.79
CA PHE A 746 19.56 -0.89 -21.46
C PHE A 746 19.90 -1.85 -22.61
N TYR A 747 20.87 -1.50 -23.46
CA TYR A 747 21.32 -2.36 -24.55
C TYR A 747 22.07 -3.60 -24.03
N HIS A 748 22.97 -3.43 -23.06
CA HIS A 748 23.70 -4.56 -22.45
C HIS A 748 22.77 -5.55 -21.70
N LEU A 749 21.65 -5.07 -21.14
CA LEU A 749 20.62 -5.91 -20.51
C LEU A 749 19.55 -6.45 -21.49
N ASN A 750 19.67 -6.21 -22.80
CA ASN A 750 18.66 -6.57 -23.82
C ASN A 750 17.26 -5.98 -23.54
N LEU A 751 17.20 -4.77 -22.98
CA LEU A 751 15.99 -4.01 -22.67
C LEU A 751 15.68 -2.92 -23.73
N GLU A 752 16.49 -2.81 -24.78
CA GLU A 752 16.35 -1.78 -25.83
C GLU A 752 15.00 -1.88 -26.54
N LYS A 753 14.50 -3.10 -26.79
CA LYS A 753 13.20 -3.32 -27.47
C LYS A 753 12.02 -2.89 -26.60
N GLN A 754 12.12 -3.09 -25.29
CA GLN A 754 11.15 -2.68 -24.28
C GLN A 754 11.10 -1.14 -24.25
N LEU A 755 12.27 -0.49 -24.14
CA LEU A 755 12.40 0.97 -24.12
C LEU A 755 11.89 1.62 -25.42
N ASN A 756 12.22 1.05 -26.59
CA ASN A 756 11.70 1.46 -27.90
C ASN A 756 10.17 1.36 -27.93
N SER A 757 9.60 0.22 -27.51
CA SER A 757 8.15 -0.04 -27.55
C SER A 757 7.36 0.86 -26.60
N CYS A 758 7.89 1.16 -25.41
CA CYS A 758 7.26 2.09 -24.48
C CYS A 758 7.37 3.53 -24.97
N PHE A 759 8.51 3.96 -25.51
CA PHE A 759 8.70 5.34 -25.96
C PHE A 759 7.95 5.66 -27.27
N SER A 760 7.88 4.74 -28.23
CA SER A 760 7.07 4.93 -29.44
C SER A 760 5.57 4.98 -29.13
N HIS A 761 5.08 4.11 -28.24
CA HIS A 761 3.70 4.19 -27.74
C HIS A 761 3.42 5.49 -26.97
N PHE A 762 4.39 5.97 -26.18
CA PHE A 762 4.31 7.27 -25.51
C PHE A 762 4.21 8.43 -26.51
N LEU A 763 5.05 8.48 -27.54
CA LEU A 763 5.02 9.54 -28.56
C LEU A 763 3.73 9.53 -29.40
N LEU A 764 3.25 8.35 -29.82
CA LEU A 764 1.98 8.22 -30.53
C LEU A 764 0.80 8.69 -29.66
N THR A 765 0.79 8.32 -28.38
CA THR A 765 -0.25 8.79 -27.44
C THR A 765 -0.16 10.30 -27.20
N ALA A 766 1.06 10.82 -27.00
CA ALA A 766 1.29 12.22 -26.69
C ALA A 766 0.93 13.15 -27.85
N THR A 767 1.22 12.73 -29.10
CA THR A 767 0.84 13.48 -30.30
C THR A 767 -0.65 13.32 -30.62
N ALA A 768 -1.22 12.11 -30.53
CA ALA A 768 -2.64 11.87 -30.78
C ALA A 768 -3.57 12.63 -29.83
N LEU A 769 -3.17 12.84 -28.57
CA LEU A 769 -3.93 13.56 -27.55
C LEU A 769 -3.52 15.04 -27.38
N ASP A 770 -2.63 15.57 -28.23
CA ASP A 770 -2.10 16.94 -28.13
C ASP A 770 -1.49 17.29 -26.75
N MET A 771 -0.79 16.30 -26.17
CA MET A 771 -0.04 16.43 -24.92
C MET A 771 1.35 17.07 -25.10
N LEU A 772 1.96 16.88 -26.28
CA LEU A 772 3.26 17.42 -26.67
C LEU A 772 3.16 18.13 -28.02
N LYS A 773 3.81 19.29 -28.14
CA LYS A 773 3.91 20.06 -29.39
C LYS A 773 5.14 19.64 -30.21
N PRO A 774 5.16 19.86 -31.54
CA PRO A 774 6.32 19.54 -32.38
C PRO A 774 7.65 20.14 -31.87
N GLN A 775 7.61 21.38 -31.39
CA GLN A 775 8.77 22.08 -30.81
C GLN A 775 9.32 21.39 -29.55
N GLU A 776 8.50 20.66 -28.81
CA GLU A 776 8.89 19.96 -27.58
C GLU A 776 9.52 18.59 -27.88
N LEU A 777 9.36 18.06 -29.11
CA LEU A 777 9.91 16.79 -29.57
C LEU A 777 11.33 16.89 -30.13
N GLU A 778 11.79 18.12 -30.42
CA GLU A 778 13.08 18.43 -31.05
C GLU A 778 14.30 17.63 -30.50
N PRO A 779 14.49 17.44 -29.17
CA PRO A 779 15.63 16.68 -28.63
C PRO A 779 15.71 15.20 -29.03
N MET A 780 14.62 14.64 -29.58
CA MET A 780 14.52 13.27 -30.08
C MET A 780 14.08 13.20 -31.55
N GLN A 781 14.09 14.32 -32.28
CA GLN A 781 13.58 14.39 -33.65
C GLN A 781 14.26 13.39 -34.60
N ALA A 782 15.58 13.20 -34.50
CA ALA A 782 16.31 12.23 -35.33
C ALA A 782 15.81 10.77 -35.15
N LEU A 783 15.35 10.39 -33.95
CA LEU A 783 14.76 9.07 -33.70
C LEU A 783 13.33 8.98 -34.23
N ILE A 784 12.56 10.06 -34.13
CA ILE A 784 11.20 10.19 -34.70
C ILE A 784 11.25 10.04 -36.22
N ASP A 785 12.21 10.71 -36.87
CA ASP A 785 12.43 10.66 -38.31
C ASP A 785 12.79 9.24 -38.78
N LEU A 786 13.70 8.58 -38.07
CA LEU A 786 14.04 7.18 -38.30
C LEU A 786 12.84 6.23 -38.10
N TRP A 787 12.01 6.46 -37.08
CA TRP A 787 10.80 5.66 -36.81
C TRP A 787 9.69 5.86 -37.86
N ALA A 788 9.55 7.06 -38.41
CA ALA A 788 8.66 7.32 -39.53
C ALA A 788 9.16 6.61 -40.82
N ALA A 789 10.44 6.74 -41.16
CA ALA A 789 11.01 6.10 -42.35
C ALA A 789 11.02 4.56 -42.28
N ASN A 790 11.24 3.97 -41.09
CA ASN A 790 11.20 2.51 -40.89
C ASN A 790 9.76 1.96 -40.73
N GLY A 791 8.72 2.77 -40.98
CA GLY A 791 7.31 2.35 -40.89
C GLY A 791 6.83 1.99 -39.47
N THR A 792 7.55 2.38 -38.42
CA THR A 792 7.11 2.21 -37.02
C THR A 792 5.90 3.12 -36.73
N PHE A 793 5.93 4.34 -37.26
CA PHE A 793 4.82 5.28 -37.19
C PHE A 793 3.94 5.17 -38.45
N PRO A 794 2.62 4.92 -38.31
CA PRO A 794 1.72 4.91 -39.47
C PRO A 794 1.65 6.30 -40.13
N PRO A 795 1.49 6.39 -41.47
CA PRO A 795 1.32 7.66 -42.17
C PRO A 795 0.13 8.50 -41.69
N GLU A 796 -0.89 7.87 -41.11
CA GLU A 796 -2.07 8.52 -40.51
C GLU A 796 -1.81 9.15 -39.13
N SER A 797 -0.63 8.98 -38.55
CA SER A 797 -0.30 9.47 -37.21
C SER A 797 0.33 10.86 -37.22
N LYS A 798 -0.05 11.71 -36.26
CA LYS A 798 0.58 13.03 -36.06
C LYS A 798 2.10 12.93 -35.82
N ALA A 799 2.57 11.83 -35.22
CA ALA A 799 4.00 11.59 -35.04
C ALA A 799 4.75 11.43 -36.40
N TYR A 800 4.09 10.87 -37.41
CA TYR A 800 4.61 10.78 -38.78
C TYR A 800 4.53 12.13 -39.50
N GLU A 801 3.45 12.89 -39.32
CA GLU A 801 3.30 14.27 -39.84
C GLU A 801 4.41 15.21 -39.32
N TYR A 802 4.86 15.01 -38.09
CA TYR A 802 5.94 15.80 -37.48
C TYR A 802 7.36 15.32 -37.86
N ALA A 803 7.49 14.29 -38.70
CA ALA A 803 8.77 13.66 -39.04
C ALA A 803 9.35 14.13 -40.38
N ASN A 804 10.67 14.26 -40.45
CA ASN A 804 11.42 14.50 -41.68
C ASN A 804 11.86 13.17 -42.31
N LEU A 805 11.04 12.65 -43.23
CA LEU A 805 11.28 11.36 -43.88
C LEU A 805 12.64 11.29 -44.60
N ARG A 806 13.09 12.38 -45.24
CA ARG A 806 14.40 12.43 -45.95
C ARG A 806 15.57 12.22 -44.98
N ALA A 807 15.48 12.71 -43.75
CA ALA A 807 16.47 12.46 -42.70
C ALA A 807 16.42 10.99 -42.23
N GLY A 808 15.22 10.46 -41.99
CA GLY A 808 15.00 9.06 -41.60
C GLY A 808 15.54 8.04 -42.61
N GLU A 809 15.25 8.23 -43.90
CA GLU A 809 15.78 7.41 -45.00
C GLU A 809 17.31 7.42 -45.04
N ARG A 810 17.94 8.56 -44.78
CA ARG A 810 19.41 8.64 -44.71
C ARG A 810 19.98 7.88 -43.50
N PHE A 811 19.31 7.90 -42.34
CA PHE A 811 19.70 7.05 -41.20
C PHE A 811 19.55 5.54 -41.51
N LEU A 812 18.54 5.13 -42.29
CA LEU A 812 18.40 3.75 -42.77
C LEU A 812 19.55 3.33 -43.73
N GLN A 813 19.95 4.23 -44.64
CA GLN A 813 21.12 4.02 -45.51
C GLN A 813 22.41 3.86 -44.70
N LEU A 814 22.66 4.75 -43.73
CA LEU A 814 23.86 4.72 -42.88
C LEU A 814 23.95 3.49 -41.97
N SER A 815 22.82 2.84 -41.68
CA SER A 815 22.75 1.59 -40.90
C SER A 815 22.74 0.32 -41.75
N GLY A 816 22.86 0.44 -43.08
CA GLY A 816 22.93 -0.68 -44.03
C GLY A 816 21.61 -1.43 -44.22
N MET A 817 20.46 -0.81 -43.93
CA MET A 817 19.15 -1.44 -43.96
C MET A 817 18.33 -1.21 -45.25
N THR A 818 18.91 -0.62 -46.28
CA THR A 818 18.26 -0.53 -47.61
C THR A 818 18.26 -1.88 -48.33
N GLN A 819 17.08 -2.36 -48.71
CA GLN A 819 16.89 -3.18 -49.92
C GLN A 819 16.75 -2.28 -51.15
#